data_AF-A0A381X1Q1-F1
#
_entry.id   AF-A0A381X1Q1-F1
#
_cell.length_a   1.000
_cell.length_b   1.000
_cell.length_c   1.000
_cell.angle_alpha   90.00
_cell.angle_beta   90.00
_cell.angle_gamma   90.00
#
_symmetry.space_group_name_H-M   'P 1'
#
loop_
_entity.id
_entity.type
_entity.pdbx_description
1 polymer ?
#
loop_
_entity_poly.entity_id
_entity_poly.type
_entity_poly.pdbx_seq_one_letter_code
_entity_poly.pdbx_strand_id
1 'polypeptide(L)'
;DNKLDIVYRPGSRDTVLFHDPMGNGGFFGDDQYITNYVDEDPSGYIQDYMCWWVTYNGHWGTDICIPTFYEMDEMITPVLAAADGIVVYMHDGEFDRRLEWNNGAVGNAAIIRHSDDTEGWYWHFKKHSMQVSLGDTIQAGDTLAFVGSSGFSNWPHLHFEVQDPNGSLIDPWAGPCGADQTMWDNQYDHVANTPTHVSNFISSSYPVPTDPEWLFAISENVPNRHHLNIGEIWWSLVRTRSLNNTDTLVWEFYKGDEFSDDIRWVPGNASWWPTGVDVIAGWWFSYWFEVSNIQPEDYGEWTEKFYINSEQIDQLSYTIDNIPNQSPIVDFQQIEVELGQTITGEFTATDDGDPFWFNLESQPNHGGEIELYGGRRRKFEYTAPTDFTGYDVVGVSVTDDRGETGAMTLILFEVSGSGLTNMAVEPSYIPLEQDSVFISTTVVGGNDEISVQAFINNVNSGEAVAVDLVNNNGDWSVYWAPETESFFNVDLQLINETENDTVYYQDVGYFTSVGPVSVNMVGDLIAYLADGVVLDFIVENNSTNQVAPDISILFEAESMDCLTDISQNIIFLGDIVAGESVPSSPYFFVAFLNNDCNSDSTILINVNIRSDEHVYWYDDFVLNIEMLSTADGEAVPKEYALGGAYPNPFNPIARIDYDLIQKNYVTLEIHNLIGRKVKTLVSLEKDAGFHSTYWDATNNAGEPVSAGVYLYTIQAGEFRQTKKMILLK
;
A
#
# COMPACT_ATOMS: atom_id res chain seq x y z
N ASP A 1 12.09 10.85 -30.64
CA ASP A 1 12.36 11.95 -31.59
C ASP A 1 11.48 13.21 -31.43
N ASN A 2 10.82 13.45 -30.29
CA ASN A 2 10.27 14.77 -29.96
C ASN A 2 10.94 15.28 -28.70
N LYS A 3 12.08 15.97 -28.86
CA LYS A 3 12.59 16.88 -27.81
C LYS A 3 12.15 18.28 -28.21
N LEU A 4 11.11 18.79 -27.56
CA LEU A 4 10.91 20.23 -27.55
C LEU A 4 12.10 20.83 -26.81
N ASP A 5 12.93 21.57 -27.55
CA ASP A 5 13.88 22.52 -26.98
C ASP A 5 13.05 23.66 -26.35
N ILE A 6 12.44 23.41 -25.18
CA ILE A 6 12.16 24.52 -24.27
C ILE A 6 13.55 24.99 -23.85
N VAL A 7 14.04 26.02 -24.53
CA VAL A 7 15.29 26.67 -24.13
C VAL A 7 14.99 27.32 -22.80
N TYR A 8 15.20 26.59 -21.70
CA TYR A 8 15.24 27.12 -20.35
C TYR A 8 16.29 28.23 -20.35
N ARG A 9 15.82 29.47 -20.34
CA ARG A 9 16.65 30.68 -20.29
C ARG A 9 16.35 31.36 -18.96
N PRO A 10 17.08 31.01 -17.90
CA PRO A 10 16.92 31.71 -16.63
C PRO A 10 17.02 33.23 -16.87
N GLY A 11 15.91 33.93 -16.65
CA GLY A 11 15.83 35.39 -16.79
C GLY A 11 15.42 36.00 -18.15
N SER A 12 14.88 35.24 -19.13
CA SER A 12 14.23 35.85 -20.31
C SER A 12 12.72 36.05 -20.08
N ARG A 13 12.37 37.26 -19.62
CA ARG A 13 11.04 37.66 -19.12
C ARG A 13 10.02 37.99 -20.22
N ASP A 14 9.34 36.98 -20.75
CA ASP A 14 7.93 37.15 -21.09
C ASP A 14 7.14 36.35 -20.04
N THR A 15 6.17 37.00 -19.39
CA THR A 15 5.30 36.34 -18.40
C THR A 15 4.57 35.19 -19.08
N VAL A 16 4.63 34.00 -18.49
CA VAL A 16 3.88 32.85 -18.98
C VAL A 16 2.39 33.12 -18.79
N LEU A 17 1.61 32.91 -19.84
CA LEU A 17 0.15 32.96 -19.78
C LEU A 17 -0.40 31.54 -19.69
N PHE A 18 -1.40 31.37 -18.85
CA PHE A 18 -2.10 30.12 -18.60
C PHE A 18 -3.33 30.01 -19.50
N HIS A 19 -3.46 28.88 -20.14
CA HIS A 19 -4.69 28.40 -20.75
C HIS A 19 -5.56 27.70 -19.71
N ASP A 20 -6.81 27.46 -20.08
CA ASP A 20 -7.74 26.71 -19.25
C ASP A 20 -7.19 25.31 -18.93
N PRO A 21 -6.97 24.96 -17.65
CA PRO A 21 -6.44 23.66 -17.24
C PRO A 21 -7.51 22.56 -17.25
N MET A 22 -8.74 22.83 -17.69
CA MET A 22 -9.83 21.85 -17.70
C MET A 22 -10.20 21.43 -19.12
N GLY A 23 -10.31 20.12 -19.34
CA GLY A 23 -10.86 19.56 -20.58
C GLY A 23 -12.38 19.72 -20.68
N ASN A 24 -13.00 19.20 -21.75
CA ASN A 24 -14.47 19.11 -21.91
C ASN A 24 -15.27 20.40 -21.67
N GLY A 25 -14.78 21.52 -22.19
CA GLY A 25 -15.50 22.81 -22.13
C GLY A 25 -14.88 23.83 -21.19
N GLY A 26 -13.81 23.46 -20.46
CA GLY A 26 -13.05 24.39 -19.63
C GLY A 26 -13.78 24.80 -18.35
N PHE A 27 -13.35 25.88 -17.71
CA PHE A 27 -13.89 26.41 -16.44
C PHE A 27 -15.42 26.51 -16.34
N PHE A 28 -16.09 26.66 -17.48
CA PHE A 28 -17.54 26.77 -17.59
C PHE A 28 -18.11 25.85 -18.68
N GLY A 29 -17.55 24.65 -18.83
CA GLY A 29 -18.16 23.59 -19.62
C GLY A 29 -19.57 23.23 -19.15
N ASP A 30 -20.27 22.37 -19.88
CA ASP A 30 -21.69 22.04 -19.62
C ASP A 30 -21.94 21.60 -18.17
N ASP A 31 -20.96 20.99 -17.52
CA ASP A 31 -21.03 20.45 -16.16
C ASP A 31 -19.94 21.01 -15.21
N GLN A 32 -19.15 21.97 -15.66
CA GLN A 32 -17.96 22.43 -14.94
C GLN A 32 -18.17 23.80 -14.33
N TYR A 33 -17.56 24.01 -13.17
CA TYR A 33 -17.76 25.25 -12.47
C TYR A 33 -16.69 25.61 -11.45
N ILE A 34 -16.39 26.91 -11.36
CA ILE A 34 -15.58 27.46 -10.28
C ILE A 34 -16.42 27.58 -9.00
N THR A 35 -15.86 27.12 -7.87
CA THR A 35 -16.44 27.25 -6.52
C THR A 35 -15.68 28.23 -5.65
N ASN A 36 -14.35 28.30 -5.78
CA ASN A 36 -13.50 29.18 -5.01
C ASN A 36 -12.40 29.80 -5.89
N TYR A 37 -12.15 31.08 -5.72
CA TYR A 37 -10.96 31.79 -6.20
C TYR A 37 -9.92 31.93 -5.08
N VAL A 38 -8.77 32.50 -5.39
CA VAL A 38 -7.74 32.84 -4.40
C VAL A 38 -8.30 33.82 -3.37
N ASP A 39 -7.92 33.64 -2.11
CA ASP A 39 -8.24 34.56 -1.02
C ASP A 39 -7.21 35.69 -0.92
N GLU A 40 -7.65 36.90 -1.24
CA GLU A 40 -6.86 38.13 -1.25
C GLU A 40 -6.81 38.83 0.11
N ASP A 41 -7.58 38.38 1.11
CA ASP A 41 -7.64 39.03 2.42
C ASP A 41 -6.72 38.34 3.47
N PRO A 42 -5.56 38.93 3.82
CA PRO A 42 -4.65 38.34 4.80
C PRO A 42 -5.11 38.50 6.26
N SER A 43 -6.23 39.17 6.53
CA SER A 43 -6.69 39.52 7.89
C SER A 43 -7.58 38.46 8.54
N GLY A 44 -7.94 37.41 7.81
CA GLY A 44 -8.81 36.33 8.28
C GLY A 44 -10.29 36.47 7.87
N TYR A 45 -10.62 37.50 7.10
CA TYR A 45 -11.86 37.57 6.33
C TYR A 45 -11.65 36.92 4.97
N ILE A 46 -12.68 36.89 4.12
CA ILE A 46 -12.62 36.26 2.79
C ILE A 46 -12.83 37.32 1.71
N GLN A 47 -11.97 37.33 0.70
CA GLN A 47 -12.11 38.23 -0.44
C GLN A 47 -11.50 37.63 -1.70
N ASP A 48 -12.26 37.57 -2.80
CA ASP A 48 -11.73 37.19 -4.12
C ASP A 48 -11.18 38.41 -4.92
N TYR A 49 -10.60 38.14 -6.09
CA TYR A 49 -10.01 39.15 -6.98
C TYR A 49 -10.97 40.30 -7.39
N MET A 50 -12.29 40.07 -7.34
CA MET A 50 -13.34 41.08 -7.61
C MET A 50 -13.81 41.83 -6.37
N CYS A 51 -13.17 41.59 -5.23
CA CYS A 51 -13.57 42.06 -3.92
C CYS A 51 -14.86 41.40 -3.39
N TRP A 52 -15.26 40.25 -3.93
CA TRP A 52 -16.46 39.51 -3.53
C TRP A 52 -16.08 38.34 -2.60
N TRP A 53 -17.01 37.40 -2.35
CA TRP A 53 -16.86 36.37 -1.32
C TRP A 53 -16.89 34.95 -1.88
N VAL A 54 -16.43 34.74 -3.13
CA VAL A 54 -16.36 33.40 -3.74
C VAL A 54 -14.99 32.79 -3.48
N THR A 55 -14.72 32.54 -2.20
CA THR A 55 -13.49 31.91 -1.69
C THR A 55 -13.71 31.48 -0.23
N TYR A 56 -12.69 30.89 0.40
CA TYR A 56 -12.64 30.63 1.84
C TYR A 56 -11.29 31.07 2.43
N ASN A 57 -11.27 31.26 3.74
CA ASN A 57 -10.12 31.86 4.42
C ASN A 57 -8.83 31.06 4.22
N GLY A 58 -7.82 31.72 3.64
CA GLY A 58 -6.50 31.16 3.36
C GLY A 58 -6.43 30.28 2.12
N HIS A 59 -7.38 30.38 1.20
CA HIS A 59 -7.37 29.61 -0.05
C HIS A 59 -6.34 30.14 -1.05
N TRP A 60 -5.44 29.27 -1.53
CA TRP A 60 -4.31 29.64 -2.40
C TRP A 60 -4.52 29.33 -3.89
N GLY A 61 -5.69 28.84 -4.28
CA GLY A 61 -5.90 28.39 -5.66
C GLY A 61 -7.25 28.79 -6.24
N THR A 62 -7.50 28.28 -7.43
CA THR A 62 -8.82 28.27 -8.05
C THR A 62 -9.33 26.84 -8.03
N ASP A 63 -10.50 26.62 -7.42
CA ASP A 63 -11.15 25.31 -7.37
C ASP A 63 -12.16 25.20 -8.51
N ILE A 64 -11.97 24.22 -9.40
CA ILE A 64 -12.85 23.94 -10.53
C ILE A 64 -13.45 22.55 -10.37
N CYS A 65 -14.72 22.53 -10.00
CA CYS A 65 -15.46 21.32 -9.66
C CYS A 65 -16.11 20.69 -10.89
N ILE A 66 -16.31 19.37 -10.77
CA ILE A 66 -17.27 18.60 -11.57
C ILE A 66 -18.48 18.22 -10.68
N PRO A 67 -19.64 17.86 -11.25
CA PRO A 67 -20.89 17.82 -10.50
C PRO A 67 -20.98 16.70 -9.47
N THR A 68 -20.37 15.54 -9.72
CA THR A 68 -20.53 14.34 -8.88
C THR A 68 -19.28 13.44 -8.92
N PHE A 69 -19.17 12.53 -7.96
CA PHE A 69 -18.21 11.42 -7.96
C PHE A 69 -18.41 10.46 -9.13
N TYR A 70 -19.63 10.38 -9.67
CA TYR A 70 -19.87 9.60 -10.88
C TYR A 70 -19.05 10.14 -12.06
N GLU A 71 -19.13 11.44 -12.38
CA GLU A 71 -18.31 11.99 -13.48
C GLU A 71 -16.80 11.87 -13.22
N MET A 72 -16.40 11.96 -11.95
CA MET A 72 -15.02 11.75 -11.51
C MET A 72 -14.57 10.35 -11.88
N ASP A 73 -15.35 9.34 -11.48
CA ASP A 73 -15.01 7.94 -11.69
C ASP A 73 -14.96 7.57 -13.16
N GLU A 74 -15.91 8.10 -13.93
CA GLU A 74 -15.96 7.92 -15.38
C GLU A 74 -14.76 8.51 -16.12
N MET A 75 -13.91 9.29 -15.43
CA MET A 75 -12.75 9.97 -16.00
C MET A 75 -13.17 10.77 -17.23
N ILE A 76 -14.28 11.51 -17.11
CA ILE A 76 -14.79 12.29 -18.24
C ILE A 76 -13.93 13.52 -18.43
N THR A 77 -13.55 14.19 -17.34
CA THR A 77 -12.91 15.52 -17.39
C THR A 77 -11.41 15.42 -17.15
N PRO A 78 -10.57 15.51 -18.20
CA PRO A 78 -9.13 15.54 -18.03
C PRO A 78 -8.67 16.89 -17.47
N VAL A 79 -7.61 16.85 -16.65
CA VAL A 79 -6.83 18.02 -16.27
C VAL A 79 -5.73 18.22 -17.29
N LEU A 80 -5.66 19.42 -17.85
CA LEU A 80 -4.73 19.80 -18.90
C LEU A 80 -3.62 20.69 -18.33
N ALA A 81 -2.43 20.58 -18.91
CA ALA A 81 -1.37 21.54 -18.69
C ALA A 81 -1.85 22.93 -19.14
N ALA A 82 -1.85 23.90 -18.22
CA ALA A 82 -2.25 25.27 -18.53
C ALA A 82 -1.18 26.01 -19.36
N ALA A 83 0.10 25.63 -19.26
CA ALA A 83 1.16 26.25 -20.03
C ALA A 83 2.30 25.25 -20.30
N ASP A 84 3.09 25.52 -21.33
CA ASP A 84 4.29 24.75 -21.66
C ASP A 84 5.28 24.71 -20.47
N GLY A 85 5.92 23.56 -20.24
CA GLY A 85 6.79 23.40 -19.08
C GLY A 85 7.38 22.01 -18.92
N ILE A 86 7.94 21.76 -17.74
CA ILE A 86 8.53 20.48 -17.36
C ILE A 86 7.90 20.01 -16.04
N VAL A 87 7.55 18.73 -15.96
CA VAL A 87 7.05 18.10 -14.72
C VAL A 87 8.19 18.04 -13.69
N VAL A 88 8.05 18.77 -12.59
CA VAL A 88 9.05 18.82 -11.50
C VAL A 88 8.62 18.08 -10.24
N TYR A 89 7.36 17.67 -10.17
CA TYR A 89 6.81 16.83 -9.12
C TYR A 89 5.61 16.06 -9.65
N MET A 90 5.44 14.84 -9.17
CA MET A 90 4.21 14.07 -9.33
C MET A 90 3.98 13.18 -8.10
N HIS A 91 2.71 12.96 -7.75
CA HIS A 91 2.26 11.99 -6.76
C HIS A 91 0.91 11.41 -7.21
N ASP A 92 0.75 10.10 -7.08
CA ASP A 92 -0.49 9.38 -7.43
C ASP A 92 -0.68 8.16 -6.51
N GLY A 93 -1.90 7.62 -6.46
CA GLY A 93 -2.29 6.44 -5.67
C GLY A 93 -3.07 6.75 -4.39
N GLU A 94 -3.24 8.02 -4.03
CA GLU A 94 -4.00 8.43 -2.85
C GLU A 94 -5.50 8.30 -3.06
N PHE A 95 -6.19 7.97 -1.97
CA PHE A 95 -7.64 7.86 -1.94
C PHE A 95 -8.33 9.19 -2.29
N ASP A 96 -9.30 9.12 -3.20
CA ASP A 96 -9.91 10.25 -3.91
C ASP A 96 -11.45 10.28 -3.81
N ARG A 97 -12.01 9.76 -2.72
CA ARG A 97 -13.45 9.81 -2.40
C ARG A 97 -13.73 10.21 -0.96
N ARG A 98 -13.04 11.23 -0.46
CA ARG A 98 -13.32 11.74 0.89
C ARG A 98 -14.58 12.58 0.86
N LEU A 99 -15.48 12.34 1.80
CA LEU A 99 -16.70 13.16 2.00
C LEU A 99 -16.50 14.25 3.06
N GLU A 100 -15.37 14.21 3.77
CA GLU A 100 -15.03 15.14 4.84
C GLU A 100 -13.58 15.60 4.70
N TRP A 101 -13.32 16.82 5.15
CA TRP A 101 -11.99 17.41 5.12
C TRP A 101 -11.06 16.68 6.10
N ASN A 102 -9.94 16.17 5.58
CA ASN A 102 -8.91 15.53 6.40
C ASN A 102 -7.60 16.32 6.33
N ASN A 103 -7.34 17.12 7.36
CA ASN A 103 -6.14 17.94 7.46
C ASN A 103 -4.91 17.04 7.66
N GLY A 104 -4.16 16.80 6.57
CA GLY A 104 -3.01 15.88 6.53
C GLY A 104 -3.15 14.74 5.52
N ALA A 105 -4.28 14.64 4.80
CA ALA A 105 -4.38 13.73 3.67
C ALA A 105 -3.45 14.19 2.53
N VAL A 106 -2.64 13.27 2.02
CA VAL A 106 -1.81 13.49 0.84
C VAL A 106 -2.71 13.45 -0.40
N GLY A 107 -2.52 14.39 -1.33
CA GLY A 107 -3.27 14.48 -2.57
C GLY A 107 -2.44 14.01 -3.76
N ASN A 108 -3.12 13.45 -4.76
CA ASN A 108 -2.52 13.18 -6.07
C ASN A 108 -2.37 14.50 -6.81
N ALA A 109 -1.19 14.74 -7.39
CA ALA A 109 -0.86 16.04 -7.95
C ALA A 109 0.29 15.99 -8.94
N ALA A 110 0.39 17.03 -9.77
CA ALA A 110 1.55 17.35 -10.57
C ALA A 110 1.93 18.83 -10.39
N ILE A 111 3.23 19.13 -10.46
CA ILE A 111 3.74 20.50 -10.51
C ILE A 111 4.51 20.67 -11.81
N ILE A 112 4.14 21.69 -12.56
CA ILE A 112 4.78 22.05 -13.83
C ILE A 112 5.57 23.34 -13.64
N ARG A 113 6.87 23.30 -13.91
CA ARG A 113 7.71 24.50 -13.92
C ARG A 113 7.79 25.07 -15.33
N HIS A 114 7.55 26.37 -15.45
CA HIS A 114 7.48 27.08 -16.72
C HIS A 114 8.75 27.87 -17.04
N SER A 115 8.79 28.48 -18.23
CA SER A 115 9.99 29.15 -18.75
C SER A 115 10.41 30.42 -18.00
N ASP A 116 9.50 31.03 -17.24
CA ASP A 116 9.76 32.19 -16.38
C ASP A 116 10.00 31.81 -14.91
N ASP A 117 10.25 30.52 -14.65
CA ASP A 117 10.45 29.90 -13.34
C ASP A 117 9.21 29.84 -12.43
N THR A 118 8.03 30.29 -12.89
CA THR A 118 6.78 30.05 -12.17
C THR A 118 6.42 28.57 -12.17
N GLU A 119 5.66 28.14 -11.17
CA GLU A 119 5.18 26.78 -11.03
C GLU A 119 3.66 26.75 -11.01
N GLY A 120 3.05 25.98 -11.91
CA GLY A 120 1.64 25.61 -11.87
C GLY A 120 1.47 24.33 -11.05
N TRP A 121 0.68 24.41 -9.99
CA TRP A 121 0.38 23.31 -9.08
C TRP A 121 -1.04 22.81 -9.36
N TYR A 122 -1.15 21.51 -9.63
CA TYR A 122 -2.40 20.85 -10.00
C TYR A 122 -2.68 19.75 -8.99
N TRP A 123 -3.72 19.92 -8.19
CA TRP A 123 -4.02 19.04 -7.07
C TRP A 123 -5.33 18.28 -7.23
N HIS A 124 -5.52 17.31 -6.33
CA HIS A 124 -6.72 16.52 -6.16
C HIS A 124 -7.01 15.58 -7.33
N PHE A 125 -5.98 15.07 -8.02
CA PHE A 125 -6.20 14.14 -9.13
C PHE A 125 -6.87 12.86 -8.71
N LYS A 126 -7.56 12.24 -9.66
CA LYS A 126 -8.15 10.91 -9.49
C LYS A 126 -7.03 9.90 -9.25
N LYS A 127 -7.26 8.98 -8.31
CA LYS A 127 -6.36 7.86 -8.00
C LYS A 127 -6.07 7.07 -9.28
N HIS A 128 -4.80 6.81 -9.56
CA HIS A 128 -4.31 6.03 -10.71
C HIS A 128 -4.70 6.64 -12.07
N SER A 129 -4.75 7.96 -12.15
CA SER A 129 -5.11 8.67 -13.39
C SER A 129 -3.95 9.44 -14.03
N MET A 130 -2.78 9.50 -13.38
CA MET A 130 -1.61 10.23 -13.88
C MET A 130 -1.16 9.74 -15.26
N GLN A 131 -0.95 10.67 -16.19
CA GLN A 131 -0.53 10.40 -17.57
C GLN A 131 0.90 10.86 -17.89
N VAL A 132 1.58 11.46 -16.91
CA VAL A 132 2.92 12.05 -17.07
C VAL A 132 3.89 11.52 -16.02
N SER A 133 5.18 11.58 -16.32
CA SER A 133 6.29 11.18 -15.45
C SER A 133 7.16 12.38 -15.08
N LEU A 134 7.89 12.24 -13.97
CA LEU A 134 8.86 13.24 -13.52
C LEU A 134 9.91 13.51 -14.62
N GLY A 135 10.08 14.79 -14.98
CA GLY A 135 11.02 15.23 -16.01
C GLY A 135 10.44 15.30 -17.43
N ASP A 136 9.18 14.91 -17.64
CA ASP A 136 8.51 15.06 -18.92
C ASP A 136 8.38 16.54 -19.32
N THR A 137 8.56 16.81 -20.61
CA THR A 137 8.27 18.12 -21.20
C THR A 137 6.84 18.10 -21.73
N ILE A 138 6.01 19.03 -21.28
CA ILE A 138 4.59 19.11 -21.63
C ILE A 138 4.29 20.41 -22.37
N GLN A 139 3.28 20.38 -23.22
CA GLN A 139 2.71 21.55 -23.90
C GLN A 139 1.37 21.92 -23.29
N ALA A 140 0.99 23.20 -23.39
CA ALA A 140 -0.33 23.65 -23.02
C ALA A 140 -1.41 22.81 -23.74
N GLY A 141 -2.34 22.25 -22.98
CA GLY A 141 -3.40 21.37 -23.47
C GLY A 141 -3.08 19.87 -23.41
N ASP A 142 -1.86 19.46 -23.07
CA ASP A 142 -1.55 18.04 -22.81
C ASP A 142 -2.27 17.56 -21.55
N THR A 143 -2.82 16.34 -21.58
CA THR A 143 -3.49 15.74 -20.42
C THR A 143 -2.45 15.34 -19.36
N LEU A 144 -2.61 15.87 -18.15
CA LEU A 144 -1.78 15.51 -16.99
C LEU A 144 -2.38 14.33 -16.21
N ALA A 145 -3.68 14.39 -15.95
CA ALA A 145 -4.43 13.42 -15.17
C ALA A 145 -5.94 13.64 -15.38
N PHE A 146 -6.80 13.04 -14.54
CA PHE A 146 -8.22 13.34 -14.49
C PHE A 146 -8.61 13.97 -13.15
N VAL A 147 -9.66 14.79 -13.19
CA VAL A 147 -10.22 15.45 -11.99
C VAL A 147 -10.60 14.38 -10.97
N GLY A 148 -10.18 14.57 -9.71
CA GLY A 148 -10.44 13.67 -8.59
C GLY A 148 -10.85 14.41 -7.32
N SER A 149 -10.80 13.73 -6.17
CA SER A 149 -10.97 14.35 -4.86
C SER A 149 -9.90 13.93 -3.83
N SER A 150 -8.69 13.58 -4.29
CA SER A 150 -7.62 13.11 -3.39
C SER A 150 -7.11 14.20 -2.46
N GLY A 151 -6.52 13.84 -1.32
CA GLY A 151 -5.94 14.82 -0.39
C GLY A 151 -6.96 15.63 0.42
N PHE A 152 -6.67 16.92 0.63
CA PHE A 152 -7.50 17.84 1.40
C PHE A 152 -8.69 18.36 0.57
N SER A 153 -9.56 17.44 0.17
CA SER A 153 -10.74 17.71 -0.65
C SER A 153 -11.92 16.87 -0.13
N ASN A 154 -13.14 17.40 -0.24
CA ASN A 154 -14.38 16.70 0.10
C ASN A 154 -15.35 16.58 -1.10
N TRP A 155 -14.91 16.97 -2.30
CA TRP A 155 -15.70 16.93 -3.53
C TRP A 155 -14.80 16.86 -4.76
N PRO A 156 -15.19 16.24 -5.88
CA PRO A 156 -14.36 16.19 -7.07
C PRO A 156 -14.09 17.57 -7.69
N HIS A 157 -12.83 17.98 -7.74
CA HIS A 157 -12.40 19.23 -8.34
C HIS A 157 -10.91 19.23 -8.68
N LEU A 158 -10.52 20.11 -9.60
CA LEU A 158 -9.14 20.54 -9.75
C LEU A 158 -8.90 21.74 -8.83
N HIS A 159 -7.87 21.68 -8.00
CA HIS A 159 -7.31 22.89 -7.38
C HIS A 159 -6.07 23.31 -8.17
N PHE A 160 -6.15 24.48 -8.80
CA PHE A 160 -5.07 25.05 -9.60
C PHE A 160 -4.47 26.27 -8.89
N GLU A 161 -3.17 26.19 -8.62
CA GLU A 161 -2.41 27.23 -7.91
C GLU A 161 -1.18 27.62 -8.73
N VAL A 162 -0.74 28.88 -8.60
CA VAL A 162 0.48 29.38 -9.24
C VAL A 162 1.41 29.94 -8.17
N GLN A 163 2.67 29.52 -8.20
CA GLN A 163 3.70 30.03 -7.29
C GLN A 163 4.89 30.64 -8.03
N ASP A 164 5.51 31.63 -7.37
CA ASP A 164 6.79 32.17 -7.77
C ASP A 164 7.95 31.20 -7.42
N PRO A 165 9.17 31.42 -7.95
CA PRO A 165 10.32 30.54 -7.67
C PRO A 165 10.74 30.46 -6.20
N ASN A 166 10.20 31.32 -5.33
CA ASN A 166 10.46 31.34 -3.89
C ASN A 166 9.34 30.66 -3.09
N GLY A 167 8.34 30.06 -3.76
CA GLY A 167 7.17 29.44 -3.15
C GLY A 167 6.13 30.44 -2.64
N SER A 168 6.11 31.66 -3.19
CA SER A 168 5.09 32.66 -2.87
C SER A 168 3.92 32.54 -3.84
N LEU A 169 2.70 32.53 -3.32
CA LEU A 169 1.47 32.52 -4.10
C LEU A 169 1.39 33.70 -5.07
N ILE A 170 0.93 33.41 -6.30
CA ILE A 170 0.54 34.38 -7.32
C ILE A 170 -0.92 34.11 -7.67
N ASP A 171 -1.82 35.10 -7.49
CA ASP A 171 -3.17 35.01 -8.07
C ASP A 171 -3.09 35.27 -9.58
N PRO A 172 -3.47 34.30 -10.44
CA PRO A 172 -3.50 34.50 -11.89
C PRO A 172 -4.64 35.44 -12.36
N TRP A 173 -5.63 35.74 -11.51
CA TRP A 173 -6.78 36.58 -11.81
C TRP A 173 -6.51 38.07 -11.60
N ALA A 174 -6.89 38.88 -12.59
CA ALA A 174 -6.82 40.34 -12.50
C ALA A 174 -8.15 40.94 -12.10
N GLY A 175 -8.13 41.85 -11.11
CA GLY A 175 -9.32 42.57 -10.66
C GLY A 175 -9.04 43.64 -9.61
N PRO A 176 -10.07 44.34 -9.15
CA PRO A 176 -9.93 45.46 -8.21
C PRO A 176 -9.27 45.11 -6.87
N CYS A 177 -9.37 43.86 -6.42
CA CYS A 177 -8.73 43.37 -5.20
C CYS A 177 -7.58 42.38 -5.45
N GLY A 178 -7.46 41.83 -6.65
CA GLY A 178 -6.36 40.94 -7.04
C GLY A 178 -5.27 41.65 -7.85
N ALA A 179 -4.70 40.94 -8.82
CA ALA A 179 -3.56 41.44 -9.60
C ALA A 179 -3.93 42.59 -10.58
N ASP A 180 -2.96 43.45 -10.88
CA ASP A 180 -3.09 44.52 -11.89
C ASP A 180 -3.14 43.96 -13.34
N GLN A 181 -2.56 42.78 -13.57
CA GLN A 181 -2.44 42.13 -14.87
C GLN A 181 -2.83 40.68 -14.77
N THR A 182 -3.56 40.19 -15.77
CA THR A 182 -3.99 38.79 -15.82
C THR A 182 -2.83 37.91 -16.27
N MET A 183 -2.75 36.72 -15.68
CA MET A 183 -1.89 35.64 -16.18
C MET A 183 -2.67 34.62 -17.02
N TRP A 184 -3.95 34.84 -17.29
CA TRP A 184 -4.73 34.01 -18.21
C TRP A 184 -4.56 34.50 -19.64
N ASP A 185 -4.33 33.60 -20.60
CA ASP A 185 -4.33 33.91 -22.04
C ASP A 185 -5.69 34.49 -22.45
N ASN A 186 -6.76 33.98 -21.85
CA ASN A 186 -8.11 34.52 -21.94
C ASN A 186 -8.82 34.45 -20.58
N GLN A 187 -8.80 35.56 -19.83
CA GLN A 187 -9.51 35.63 -18.54
C GLN A 187 -11.03 35.62 -18.74
N TYR A 188 -11.70 34.67 -18.09
CA TYR A 188 -13.16 34.60 -18.07
C TYR A 188 -13.76 35.67 -17.15
N ASP A 189 -15.04 36.00 -17.39
CA ASP A 189 -15.81 36.80 -16.45
C ASP A 189 -15.96 36.07 -15.10
N HIS A 190 -16.02 36.83 -14.02
CA HIS A 190 -16.27 36.29 -12.68
C HIS A 190 -17.54 35.44 -12.67
N VAL A 191 -17.54 34.32 -11.94
CA VAL A 191 -18.66 33.37 -11.89
C VAL A 191 -20.02 33.99 -11.59
N ALA A 192 -20.09 35.04 -10.77
CA ALA A 192 -21.34 35.75 -10.50
C ALA A 192 -21.91 36.55 -11.68
N ASN A 193 -21.15 36.75 -12.74
CA ASN A 193 -21.60 37.35 -13.99
C ASN A 193 -21.88 36.31 -15.08
N THR A 194 -21.71 35.02 -14.77
CA THR A 194 -22.04 33.93 -15.70
C THR A 194 -23.52 33.56 -15.61
N PRO A 195 -24.14 33.06 -16.70
CA PRO A 195 -25.53 32.61 -16.65
C PRO A 195 -25.76 31.61 -15.52
N THR A 196 -26.96 31.66 -14.95
CA THR A 196 -27.41 30.69 -13.96
C THR A 196 -27.25 29.28 -14.52
N HIS A 197 -26.52 28.44 -13.79
CA HIS A 197 -26.27 27.05 -14.16
C HIS A 197 -27.22 26.15 -13.39
N VAL A 198 -27.83 25.19 -14.09
CA VAL A 198 -28.62 24.12 -13.50
C VAL A 198 -27.87 22.83 -13.75
N SER A 199 -27.54 22.13 -12.67
CA SER A 199 -26.99 20.79 -12.76
C SER A 199 -27.94 19.82 -12.06
N ASN A 200 -28.04 18.60 -12.59
CA ASN A 200 -28.71 17.49 -11.92
C ASN A 200 -30.20 17.74 -11.64
N PHE A 201 -31.02 17.81 -12.70
CA PHE A 201 -32.45 17.58 -12.57
C PHE A 201 -32.71 16.06 -12.54
N ILE A 202 -32.76 15.52 -11.32
CA ILE A 202 -32.80 14.08 -11.08
C ILE A 202 -34.10 13.65 -10.42
N SER A 203 -34.55 12.46 -10.78
CA SER A 203 -35.66 11.75 -10.14
C SER A 203 -35.27 10.35 -9.75
N SER A 204 -35.38 10.03 -8.46
CA SER A 204 -35.01 8.70 -7.99
C SER A 204 -35.88 8.20 -6.84
N SER A 205 -35.89 6.87 -6.69
CA SER A 205 -36.45 6.18 -5.52
C SER A 205 -35.37 5.46 -4.73
N TYR A 206 -34.09 5.73 -5.02
CA TYR A 206 -32.99 5.15 -4.26
C TYR A 206 -33.24 5.45 -2.77
N PRO A 207 -33.18 4.43 -1.90
CA PRO A 207 -33.54 4.61 -0.50
C PRO A 207 -32.59 5.62 0.14
N VAL A 208 -33.12 6.80 0.47
CA VAL A 208 -32.42 7.82 1.23
C VAL A 208 -33.10 7.99 2.59
N PRO A 209 -32.62 7.31 3.65
CA PRO A 209 -33.28 7.33 4.94
C PRO A 209 -33.20 8.66 5.70
N THR A 210 -32.24 9.54 5.40
CA THR A 210 -31.96 10.79 6.15
C THR A 210 -31.43 11.95 5.29
N ASP A 211 -31.59 13.20 5.74
CA ASP A 211 -31.09 14.41 5.06
C ASP A 211 -29.59 14.37 4.66
N PRO A 212 -28.65 13.80 5.45
CA PRO A 212 -27.26 13.64 5.03
C PRO A 212 -27.05 12.66 3.87
N GLU A 213 -27.87 11.61 3.78
CA GLU A 213 -27.75 10.60 2.73
C GLU A 213 -28.27 11.12 1.38
N TRP A 214 -29.03 12.23 1.37
CA TRP A 214 -29.44 12.92 0.15
C TRP A 214 -28.27 13.54 -0.57
N LEU A 215 -27.41 14.24 0.17
CA LEU A 215 -26.20 14.83 -0.41
C LEU A 215 -25.27 13.75 -0.96
N PHE A 216 -25.22 12.58 -0.32
CA PHE A 216 -24.49 11.42 -0.82
C PHE A 216 -25.10 10.84 -2.09
N ALA A 217 -26.40 10.57 -2.12
CA ALA A 217 -27.09 10.11 -3.33
C ALA A 217 -26.84 11.08 -4.51
N ILE A 218 -26.94 12.39 -4.24
CA ILE A 218 -26.66 13.44 -5.22
C ILE A 218 -25.19 13.44 -5.65
N SER A 219 -24.27 13.25 -4.72
CA SER A 219 -22.83 13.15 -5.03
C SER A 219 -22.48 11.95 -5.86
N GLU A 220 -23.31 10.91 -5.86
CA GLU A 220 -23.16 9.72 -6.69
C GLU A 220 -23.93 9.82 -8.02
N ASN A 221 -24.61 10.94 -8.31
CA ASN A 221 -25.42 11.25 -9.50
C ASN A 221 -26.69 10.38 -9.74
N VAL A 222 -27.36 9.81 -8.71
CA VAL A 222 -28.32 8.66 -8.84
C VAL A 222 -29.13 8.66 -10.16
N PRO A 223 -29.19 7.56 -10.95
CA PRO A 223 -29.81 7.58 -12.27
C PRO A 223 -31.28 7.98 -12.18
N ASN A 224 -31.73 8.68 -13.22
CA ASN A 224 -33.13 9.03 -13.40
C ASN A 224 -33.95 7.75 -13.53
N ARG A 225 -34.97 7.58 -12.68
CA ARG A 225 -35.94 6.51 -12.93
C ARG A 225 -37.01 7.02 -13.88
N HIS A 226 -37.39 6.15 -14.80
CA HIS A 226 -38.51 6.39 -15.71
C HIS A 226 -39.78 5.66 -15.27
N HIS A 227 -39.76 4.86 -14.20
CA HIS A 227 -40.92 4.08 -13.73
C HIS A 227 -41.07 4.14 -12.20
N LEU A 228 -42.31 4.32 -11.73
CA LEU A 228 -42.67 4.50 -10.33
C LEU A 228 -43.80 3.61 -9.86
N ASN A 229 -43.62 2.98 -8.69
CA ASN A 229 -44.64 2.14 -8.07
C ASN A 229 -45.29 2.78 -6.83
N ILE A 230 -46.52 2.35 -6.56
CA ILE A 230 -47.22 2.68 -5.33
C ILE A 230 -46.47 2.15 -4.11
N GLY A 231 -46.23 3.03 -3.14
CA GLY A 231 -45.62 2.70 -1.84
C GLY A 231 -44.10 2.85 -1.79
N GLU A 232 -43.45 3.15 -2.91
CA GLU A 232 -42.05 3.60 -2.94
C GLU A 232 -41.97 5.07 -2.47
N ILE A 233 -40.85 5.44 -1.84
CA ILE A 233 -40.52 6.85 -1.58
C ILE A 233 -39.89 7.37 -2.87
N TRP A 234 -40.51 8.38 -3.45
CA TRP A 234 -40.00 9.03 -4.65
C TRP A 234 -39.55 10.43 -4.37
N TRP A 235 -38.54 10.87 -5.10
CA TRP A 235 -38.16 12.25 -5.09
C TRP A 235 -37.63 12.77 -6.41
N SER A 236 -37.76 14.08 -6.56
CA SER A 236 -37.17 14.87 -7.63
C SER A 236 -36.33 15.98 -7.01
N LEU A 237 -35.21 16.34 -7.64
CA LEU A 237 -34.29 17.37 -7.17
C LEU A 237 -33.77 18.19 -8.36
N VAL A 238 -33.65 19.50 -8.15
CA VAL A 238 -32.94 20.41 -9.05
C VAL A 238 -31.88 21.20 -8.26
N ARG A 239 -30.65 21.27 -8.77
CA ARG A 239 -29.60 22.14 -8.21
C ARG A 239 -29.32 23.33 -9.13
N THR A 240 -29.30 24.52 -8.54
CA THR A 240 -29.00 25.76 -9.28
C THR A 240 -27.89 26.57 -8.61
N ARG A 241 -27.21 27.42 -9.38
CA ARG A 241 -26.16 28.34 -8.88
C ARG A 241 -26.13 29.62 -9.72
N SER A 242 -25.46 30.66 -9.22
CA SER A 242 -25.41 31.99 -9.87
C SER A 242 -26.82 32.58 -10.04
N LEU A 243 -27.58 32.58 -8.95
CA LEU A 243 -28.91 33.20 -8.90
C LEU A 243 -28.82 34.67 -8.49
N ASN A 244 -29.64 35.49 -9.13
CA ASN A 244 -29.96 36.84 -8.70
C ASN A 244 -31.10 36.80 -7.68
N ASN A 245 -31.09 37.76 -6.76
CA ASN A 245 -32.16 37.91 -5.78
C ASN A 245 -33.55 38.16 -6.42
N THR A 246 -33.59 38.64 -7.67
CA THR A 246 -34.81 38.89 -8.45
C THR A 246 -35.23 37.75 -9.38
N ASP A 247 -34.44 36.68 -9.52
CA ASP A 247 -34.77 35.60 -10.44
C ASP A 247 -36.10 34.93 -10.05
N THR A 248 -36.91 34.56 -11.03
CA THR A 248 -38.16 33.83 -10.81
C THR A 248 -37.98 32.37 -11.18
N LEU A 249 -38.12 31.47 -10.21
CA LEU A 249 -37.99 30.03 -10.40
C LEU A 249 -39.38 29.39 -10.39
N VAL A 250 -39.64 28.52 -11.37
CA VAL A 250 -40.91 27.82 -11.54
C VAL A 250 -40.63 26.35 -11.82
N TRP A 251 -41.28 25.47 -11.06
CA TRP A 251 -41.26 24.03 -11.26
C TRP A 251 -42.69 23.57 -11.57
N GLU A 252 -42.95 23.16 -12.81
CA GLU A 252 -44.28 22.75 -13.28
C GLU A 252 -44.36 21.22 -13.41
N PHE A 253 -45.51 20.66 -13.05
CA PHE A 253 -45.79 19.23 -13.10
C PHE A 253 -46.93 18.96 -14.09
N TYR A 254 -46.74 18.00 -14.98
CA TYR A 254 -47.69 17.61 -16.02
C TYR A 254 -48.02 16.12 -15.92
N LYS A 255 -49.29 15.77 -16.13
CA LYS A 255 -49.75 14.39 -16.31
C LYS A 255 -50.17 14.20 -17.77
N GLY A 256 -49.38 13.44 -18.53
CA GLY A 256 -49.41 13.49 -19.99
C GLY A 256 -49.14 14.92 -20.47
N ASP A 257 -50.06 15.48 -21.27
CA ASP A 257 -49.99 16.87 -21.73
C ASP A 257 -50.78 17.86 -20.84
N GLU A 258 -51.43 17.39 -19.78
CA GLU A 258 -52.27 18.22 -18.91
C GLU A 258 -51.44 18.79 -17.73
N PHE A 259 -51.52 20.11 -17.53
CA PHE A 259 -50.93 20.77 -16.37
C PHE A 259 -51.60 20.27 -15.09
N SER A 260 -50.80 19.82 -14.13
CA SER A 260 -51.26 19.29 -12.84
C SER A 260 -51.09 20.32 -11.72
N ASP A 261 -49.85 20.78 -11.48
CA ASP A 261 -49.53 21.71 -10.39
C ASP A 261 -48.22 22.48 -10.67
N ASP A 262 -47.90 23.50 -9.86
CA ASP A 262 -46.62 24.21 -9.90
C ASP A 262 -46.12 24.75 -8.55
N ILE A 263 -44.80 24.90 -8.46
CA ILE A 263 -44.11 25.55 -7.35
C ILE A 263 -43.40 26.80 -7.89
N ARG A 264 -43.62 27.96 -7.26
CA ARG A 264 -43.03 29.25 -7.68
C ARG A 264 -42.36 29.96 -6.53
N TRP A 265 -41.17 30.50 -6.75
CA TRP A 265 -40.49 31.35 -5.77
C TRP A 265 -39.53 32.36 -6.39
N VAL A 266 -39.12 33.32 -5.56
CA VAL A 266 -38.09 34.32 -5.86
C VAL A 266 -37.04 34.24 -4.74
N PRO A 267 -35.77 33.88 -5.02
CA PRO A 267 -34.77 33.61 -3.99
C PRO A 267 -34.55 34.77 -3.02
N GLY A 268 -34.53 36.02 -3.52
CA GLY A 268 -34.34 37.21 -2.70
C GLY A 268 -35.45 37.49 -1.68
N ASN A 269 -36.60 36.81 -1.80
CA ASN A 269 -37.68 36.88 -0.81
C ASN A 269 -37.56 35.81 0.29
N ALA A 270 -36.62 34.86 0.16
CA ALA A 270 -36.45 33.79 1.11
C ALA A 270 -35.72 34.26 2.37
N SER A 271 -36.08 33.70 3.53
CA SER A 271 -35.49 34.07 4.82
C SER A 271 -34.02 33.70 4.97
N TRP A 272 -33.54 32.77 4.15
CA TRP A 272 -32.14 32.34 4.11
C TRP A 272 -31.28 33.18 3.17
N TRP A 273 -31.87 34.04 2.32
CA TRP A 273 -31.11 34.92 1.43
C TRP A 273 -30.42 36.03 2.24
N PRO A 274 -29.09 36.21 2.13
CA PRO A 274 -28.38 37.23 2.89
C PRO A 274 -28.88 38.64 2.57
N THR A 275 -29.06 39.46 3.61
CA THR A 275 -29.58 40.82 3.45
C THR A 275 -28.58 41.70 2.69
N GLY A 276 -29.03 42.34 1.61
CA GLY A 276 -28.20 43.28 0.82
C GLY A 276 -27.28 42.61 -0.20
N VAL A 277 -27.49 41.32 -0.47
CA VAL A 277 -26.76 40.58 -1.51
C VAL A 277 -27.63 40.45 -2.75
N ASP A 278 -27.10 40.88 -3.90
CA ASP A 278 -27.82 40.86 -5.17
C ASP A 278 -27.64 39.54 -5.93
N VAL A 279 -26.47 38.90 -5.83
CA VAL A 279 -26.13 37.65 -6.52
C VAL A 279 -25.40 36.71 -5.58
N ILE A 280 -25.71 35.40 -5.66
CA ILE A 280 -24.97 34.33 -4.99
C ILE A 280 -24.48 33.34 -6.05
N ALA A 281 -23.16 33.22 -6.20
CA ALA A 281 -22.54 32.44 -7.27
C ALA A 281 -21.57 31.34 -6.80
N GLY A 282 -21.25 31.30 -5.50
CA GLY A 282 -20.40 30.26 -4.90
C GLY A 282 -21.15 29.10 -4.26
N TRP A 283 -22.47 29.18 -4.13
CA TRP A 283 -23.27 28.16 -3.42
C TRP A 283 -24.26 27.47 -4.36
N TRP A 284 -24.39 26.16 -4.20
CA TRP A 284 -25.46 25.39 -4.80
C TRP A 284 -26.74 25.52 -3.98
N PHE A 285 -27.84 25.79 -4.66
CA PHE A 285 -29.18 25.71 -4.10
C PHE A 285 -29.84 24.42 -4.57
N SER A 286 -30.04 23.51 -3.64
CA SER A 286 -30.75 22.26 -3.87
C SER A 286 -32.22 22.44 -3.52
N TYR A 287 -33.11 22.16 -4.48
CA TYR A 287 -34.54 22.13 -4.27
C TYR A 287 -35.03 20.72 -4.53
N TRP A 288 -35.80 20.15 -3.61
CA TRP A 288 -36.34 18.79 -3.75
C TRP A 288 -37.84 18.76 -3.54
N PHE A 289 -38.44 17.76 -4.15
CA PHE A 289 -39.84 17.40 -4.00
C PHE A 289 -39.90 15.90 -3.70
N GLU A 290 -40.66 15.52 -2.69
CA GLU A 290 -40.85 14.12 -2.30
C GLU A 290 -42.32 13.72 -2.50
N VAL A 291 -42.54 12.56 -3.12
CA VAL A 291 -43.86 11.95 -3.27
C VAL A 291 -43.92 10.70 -2.40
N SER A 292 -44.69 10.76 -1.32
CA SER A 292 -44.81 9.66 -0.34
C SER A 292 -46.22 9.07 -0.22
N ASN A 293 -47.14 9.38 -1.14
CA ASN A 293 -48.52 8.86 -1.11
C ASN A 293 -49.12 8.61 -2.51
N ILE A 294 -48.35 8.07 -3.45
CA ILE A 294 -48.82 7.74 -4.80
C ILE A 294 -50.07 6.84 -4.71
N GLN A 295 -51.17 7.28 -5.32
CA GLN A 295 -52.42 6.53 -5.39
C GLN A 295 -52.62 5.91 -6.79
N PRO A 296 -53.51 4.91 -6.94
CA PRO A 296 -53.83 4.36 -8.26
C PRO A 296 -54.34 5.39 -9.27
N GLU A 297 -54.94 6.50 -8.83
CA GLU A 297 -55.30 7.61 -9.70
C GLU A 297 -54.10 8.37 -10.28
N ASP A 298 -52.90 8.24 -9.72
CA ASP A 298 -51.69 8.90 -10.20
C ASP A 298 -51.03 8.15 -11.36
N TYR A 299 -51.45 6.91 -11.66
CA TYR A 299 -50.94 6.14 -12.80
C TYR A 299 -50.98 6.91 -14.13
N GLY A 300 -49.91 6.75 -14.92
CA GLY A 300 -49.74 7.38 -16.23
C GLY A 300 -48.37 8.05 -16.39
N GLU A 301 -48.19 8.70 -17.53
CA GLU A 301 -46.99 9.47 -17.86
C GLU A 301 -47.01 10.82 -17.14
N TRP A 302 -45.86 11.22 -16.60
CA TRP A 302 -45.63 12.49 -15.94
C TRP A 302 -44.43 13.20 -16.53
N THR A 303 -44.45 14.52 -16.47
CA THR A 303 -43.32 15.35 -16.89
C THR A 303 -43.18 16.54 -15.96
N GLU A 304 -41.97 16.77 -15.48
CA GLU A 304 -41.59 17.92 -14.71
C GLU A 304 -40.77 18.87 -15.56
N LYS A 305 -41.01 20.18 -15.43
CA LYS A 305 -40.29 21.21 -16.18
C LYS A 305 -39.82 22.30 -15.24
N PHE A 306 -38.55 22.65 -15.37
CA PHE A 306 -37.93 23.68 -14.56
C PHE A 306 -37.63 24.93 -15.37
N TYR A 307 -38.01 26.09 -14.85
CA TYR A 307 -37.84 27.37 -15.51
C TYR A 307 -37.16 28.39 -14.62
N ILE A 308 -36.32 29.21 -15.23
CA ILE A 308 -35.72 30.40 -14.62
C ILE A 308 -36.05 31.59 -15.52
N ASN A 309 -36.64 32.64 -14.94
CA ASN A 309 -37.03 33.85 -15.68
C ASN A 309 -37.91 33.57 -16.93
N SER A 310 -38.78 32.55 -16.85
CA SER A 310 -39.64 32.04 -17.92
C SER A 310 -38.94 31.29 -19.06
N GLU A 311 -37.62 31.07 -18.97
CA GLU A 311 -36.88 30.19 -19.86
C GLU A 311 -36.88 28.76 -19.28
N GLN A 312 -37.27 27.77 -20.09
CA GLN A 312 -37.20 26.37 -19.66
C GLN A 312 -35.74 25.95 -19.67
N ILE A 313 -35.21 25.60 -18.51
CA ILE A 313 -33.81 25.20 -18.38
C ILE A 313 -33.66 23.70 -18.55
N ASP A 314 -34.55 22.91 -17.93
CA ASP A 314 -34.47 21.45 -17.97
C ASP A 314 -35.85 20.80 -17.81
N GLN A 315 -35.96 19.52 -18.18
CA GLN A 315 -37.18 18.72 -18.01
C GLN A 315 -36.85 17.24 -17.74
N LEU A 316 -37.80 16.58 -17.09
CA LEU A 316 -37.68 15.20 -16.66
C LEU A 316 -39.01 14.48 -16.90
N SER A 317 -38.98 13.25 -17.41
CA SER A 317 -40.18 12.44 -17.67
C SER A 317 -40.09 11.06 -17.01
N TYR A 318 -41.20 10.63 -16.42
CA TYR A 318 -41.34 9.33 -15.75
C TYR A 318 -42.79 8.81 -15.84
N THR A 319 -42.98 7.52 -15.65
CA THR A 319 -44.26 6.81 -15.67
C THR A 319 -44.59 6.31 -14.27
N ILE A 320 -45.82 6.51 -13.79
CA ILE A 320 -46.33 5.83 -12.60
C ILE A 320 -47.13 4.62 -13.03
N ASP A 321 -46.72 3.42 -12.62
CA ASP A 321 -47.38 2.16 -12.92
C ASP A 321 -47.34 1.15 -11.74
N ASN A 322 -47.53 -0.14 -12.03
CA ASN A 322 -47.53 -1.21 -11.04
C ASN A 322 -46.64 -2.39 -11.42
N ILE A 323 -45.64 -2.16 -12.26
CA ILE A 323 -44.70 -3.18 -12.70
C ILE A 323 -43.75 -3.49 -11.53
N PRO A 324 -43.77 -4.72 -10.98
CA PRO A 324 -42.84 -5.09 -9.91
C PRO A 324 -41.40 -4.96 -10.37
N ASN A 325 -40.50 -4.54 -9.49
CA ASN A 325 -39.06 -4.58 -9.75
C ASN A 325 -38.61 -6.02 -10.06
N GLN A 326 -37.80 -6.21 -11.09
CA GLN A 326 -37.01 -7.43 -11.22
C GLN A 326 -35.66 -7.18 -10.56
N SER A 327 -35.21 -8.10 -9.70
CA SER A 327 -33.87 -7.98 -9.15
C SER A 327 -32.83 -8.12 -10.28
N PRO A 328 -31.80 -7.26 -10.31
CA PRO A 328 -30.87 -7.21 -11.43
C PRO A 328 -29.98 -8.46 -11.44
N ILE A 329 -29.46 -8.82 -12.62
CA ILE A 329 -28.60 -10.00 -12.78
C ILE A 329 -27.35 -9.61 -13.56
N VAL A 330 -26.17 -9.78 -12.97
CA VAL A 330 -24.90 -9.68 -13.70
C VAL A 330 -24.84 -10.79 -14.73
N ASP A 331 -24.55 -10.44 -15.99
CA ASP A 331 -24.40 -11.42 -17.06
C ASP A 331 -23.11 -12.22 -16.84
N PHE A 332 -23.16 -13.52 -17.15
CA PHE A 332 -21.97 -14.35 -17.08
C PHE A 332 -20.93 -13.90 -18.12
N GLN A 333 -19.70 -13.66 -17.68
CA GLN A 333 -18.58 -13.35 -18.56
C GLN A 333 -17.39 -14.27 -18.28
N GLN A 334 -16.68 -14.63 -19.35
CA GLN A 334 -15.41 -15.33 -19.31
C GLN A 334 -14.41 -14.51 -20.12
N ILE A 335 -13.29 -14.15 -19.49
CA ILE A 335 -12.36 -13.14 -19.98
C ILE A 335 -10.96 -13.77 -19.99
N GLU A 336 -10.33 -13.81 -21.18
CA GLU A 336 -8.98 -14.33 -21.36
C GLU A 336 -7.95 -13.27 -20.97
N VAL A 337 -6.91 -13.68 -20.25
CA VAL A 337 -5.83 -12.80 -19.77
C VAL A 337 -4.54 -13.60 -19.63
N GLU A 338 -3.42 -13.05 -20.07
CA GLU A 338 -2.12 -13.70 -19.90
C GLU A 338 -1.59 -13.54 -18.48
N LEU A 339 -0.82 -14.53 -18.03
CA LEU A 339 -0.16 -14.55 -16.72
C LEU A 339 0.57 -13.23 -16.41
N GLY A 340 0.31 -12.63 -15.25
CA GLY A 340 0.91 -11.35 -14.83
C GLY A 340 0.44 -10.11 -15.60
N GLN A 341 -0.44 -10.26 -16.60
CA GLN A 341 -0.96 -9.12 -17.35
C GLN A 341 -2.10 -8.44 -16.57
N THR A 342 -2.13 -7.10 -16.65
CA THR A 342 -3.28 -6.29 -16.24
C THR A 342 -4.17 -5.99 -17.44
N ILE A 343 -5.47 -6.26 -17.29
CA ILE A 343 -6.50 -5.91 -18.26
C ILE A 343 -7.56 -5.02 -17.64
N THR A 344 -8.25 -4.26 -18.49
CA THR A 344 -9.42 -3.49 -18.11
C THR A 344 -10.62 -3.91 -18.94
N GLY A 345 -11.81 -3.85 -18.35
CA GLY A 345 -13.03 -4.22 -19.03
C GLY A 345 -14.27 -3.70 -18.31
N GLU A 346 -15.45 -4.07 -18.79
CA GLU A 346 -16.73 -3.69 -18.21
C GLU A 346 -17.57 -4.95 -17.91
N PHE A 347 -18.31 -4.94 -16.80
CA PHE A 347 -19.36 -5.92 -16.55
C PHE A 347 -20.66 -5.53 -17.24
N THR A 348 -21.42 -6.54 -17.68
CA THR A 348 -22.78 -6.33 -18.18
C THR A 348 -23.80 -6.93 -17.21
N ALA A 349 -25.00 -6.36 -17.21
CA ALA A 349 -26.11 -6.85 -16.39
C ALA A 349 -27.42 -6.69 -17.14
N THR A 350 -28.32 -7.64 -16.92
CA THR A 350 -29.71 -7.60 -17.37
C THR A 350 -30.60 -7.16 -16.21
N ASP A 351 -31.40 -6.13 -16.44
CA ASP A 351 -32.32 -5.56 -15.45
C ASP A 351 -33.55 -4.91 -16.11
N ASP A 352 -34.62 -4.65 -15.35
CA ASP A 352 -35.77 -3.86 -15.80
C ASP A 352 -35.76 -2.39 -15.35
N GLY A 353 -34.76 -1.98 -14.55
CA GLY A 353 -34.30 -0.62 -14.33
C GLY A 353 -32.90 -0.37 -14.90
N ASP A 354 -32.20 0.63 -14.36
CA ASP A 354 -30.82 0.94 -14.71
C ASP A 354 -29.88 0.35 -13.65
N PRO A 355 -28.97 -0.59 -14.01
CA PRO A 355 -27.99 -1.12 -13.08
C PRO A 355 -27.11 0.01 -12.55
N PHE A 356 -27.11 0.16 -11.23
CA PHE A 356 -26.56 1.31 -10.53
C PHE A 356 -25.15 1.05 -10.00
N TRP A 357 -24.94 -0.07 -9.30
CA TRP A 357 -23.66 -0.34 -8.61
C TRP A 357 -23.24 -1.79 -8.72
N PHE A 358 -22.01 -2.07 -9.14
CA PHE A 358 -21.46 -3.43 -9.12
C PHE A 358 -20.70 -3.65 -7.82
N ASN A 359 -21.02 -4.75 -7.14
CA ASN A 359 -20.37 -5.12 -5.88
C ASN A 359 -19.41 -6.28 -6.14
N LEU A 360 -18.19 -6.14 -5.64
CA LEU A 360 -17.25 -7.24 -5.52
C LEU A 360 -17.64 -8.09 -4.30
N GLU A 361 -18.23 -9.26 -4.55
CA GLU A 361 -18.71 -10.18 -3.51
C GLU A 361 -17.64 -11.14 -3.01
N SER A 362 -16.62 -11.40 -3.84
CA SER A 362 -15.45 -12.17 -3.45
C SER A 362 -14.20 -11.63 -4.13
N GLN A 363 -13.06 -11.79 -3.48
CA GLN A 363 -11.76 -11.63 -4.15
C GLN A 363 -11.54 -12.79 -5.15
N PRO A 364 -10.64 -12.62 -6.13
CA PRO A 364 -10.17 -13.72 -6.97
C PRO A 364 -9.61 -14.85 -6.08
N ASN A 365 -9.84 -16.09 -6.48
CA ASN A 365 -9.56 -17.27 -5.67
C ASN A 365 -8.17 -17.88 -5.90
N HIS A 366 -7.39 -17.35 -6.85
CA HIS A 366 -6.04 -17.83 -7.17
C HIS A 366 -4.99 -16.72 -7.28
N GLY A 367 -5.14 -15.65 -6.50
CA GLY A 367 -4.09 -14.63 -6.32
C GLY A 367 -4.10 -13.50 -7.34
N GLY A 368 -5.01 -13.50 -8.32
CA GLY A 368 -5.29 -12.32 -9.10
C GLY A 368 -5.79 -11.17 -8.22
N GLU A 369 -5.55 -9.95 -8.68
CA GLU A 369 -6.03 -8.74 -8.02
C GLU A 369 -7.08 -8.09 -8.91
N ILE A 370 -8.21 -7.70 -8.31
CA ILE A 370 -9.27 -6.99 -9.02
C ILE A 370 -9.66 -5.73 -8.27
N GLU A 371 -9.67 -4.60 -8.97
CA GLU A 371 -10.21 -3.35 -8.48
C GLU A 371 -11.39 -2.93 -9.37
N LEU A 372 -12.51 -2.56 -8.74
CA LEU A 372 -13.62 -1.96 -9.46
C LEU A 372 -13.39 -0.45 -9.50
N TYR A 373 -13.47 0.14 -10.69
CA TYR A 373 -13.33 1.58 -10.87
C TYR A 373 -14.38 2.07 -11.87
N GLY A 374 -14.45 3.38 -12.11
CA GLY A 374 -15.41 3.90 -13.07
C GLY A 374 -16.85 3.98 -12.57
N GLY A 375 -17.10 3.89 -11.26
CA GLY A 375 -18.44 4.09 -10.69
C GLY A 375 -19.47 3.19 -11.35
N ARG A 376 -20.43 3.79 -12.09
CA ARG A 376 -21.54 3.04 -12.73
C ARG A 376 -21.21 2.37 -14.05
N ARG A 377 -20.15 2.75 -14.76
CA ARG A 377 -19.77 2.06 -16.01
C ARG A 377 -19.07 0.74 -15.80
N ARG A 378 -19.17 0.19 -14.59
CA ARG A 378 -19.01 -1.26 -14.37
C ARG A 378 -17.58 -1.71 -14.71
N LYS A 379 -16.61 -0.80 -14.60
CA LYS A 379 -15.24 -1.07 -15.02
C LYS A 379 -14.50 -1.86 -13.96
N PHE A 380 -13.68 -2.78 -14.41
CA PHE A 380 -12.73 -3.47 -13.56
C PHE A 380 -11.34 -3.32 -14.14
N GLU A 381 -10.36 -3.29 -13.26
CA GLU A 381 -8.97 -3.60 -13.55
C GLU A 381 -8.68 -4.93 -12.91
N TYR A 382 -8.20 -5.89 -13.71
CA TYR A 382 -7.82 -7.21 -13.23
C TYR A 382 -6.37 -7.46 -13.59
N THR A 383 -5.54 -7.75 -12.59
CA THR A 383 -4.17 -8.20 -12.74
C THR A 383 -4.12 -9.70 -12.49
N ALA A 384 -3.74 -10.46 -13.53
CA ALA A 384 -3.60 -11.90 -13.43
C ALA A 384 -2.47 -12.28 -12.46
N PRO A 385 -2.63 -13.37 -11.70
CA PRO A 385 -1.55 -13.89 -10.87
C PRO A 385 -0.34 -14.25 -11.73
N THR A 386 0.85 -14.06 -11.18
CA THR A 386 2.11 -14.46 -11.84
C THR A 386 2.44 -15.94 -11.65
N ASP A 387 1.67 -16.66 -10.82
CA ASP A 387 1.99 -18.00 -10.36
C ASP A 387 0.88 -19.04 -10.54
N PHE A 388 -0.19 -18.69 -11.27
CA PHE A 388 -1.32 -19.57 -11.50
C PHE A 388 -1.88 -19.47 -12.92
N THR A 389 -2.14 -20.61 -13.54
CA THR A 389 -2.90 -20.71 -14.80
C THR A 389 -4.17 -21.52 -14.59
N GLY A 390 -5.27 -21.09 -15.21
CA GLY A 390 -6.60 -21.69 -15.05
C GLY A 390 -7.68 -20.64 -14.86
N TYR A 391 -8.78 -21.01 -14.21
CA TYR A 391 -9.86 -20.06 -13.91
C TYR A 391 -9.62 -19.41 -12.57
N ASP A 392 -9.31 -18.12 -12.58
CA ASP A 392 -9.45 -17.26 -11.41
C ASP A 392 -10.86 -16.68 -11.39
N VAL A 393 -11.57 -16.89 -10.29
CA VAL A 393 -13.03 -16.70 -10.22
C VAL A 393 -13.38 -15.62 -9.23
N VAL A 394 -14.15 -14.64 -9.69
CA VAL A 394 -14.63 -13.53 -8.88
C VAL A 394 -16.16 -13.55 -8.80
N GLY A 395 -16.68 -13.33 -7.59
CA GLY A 395 -18.10 -13.14 -7.35
C GLY A 395 -18.47 -11.68 -7.52
N VAL A 396 -19.45 -11.39 -8.36
CA VAL A 396 -19.93 -10.03 -8.63
C VAL A 396 -21.44 -10.01 -8.51
N SER A 397 -21.98 -9.03 -7.79
CA SER A 397 -23.41 -8.71 -7.79
C SER A 397 -23.63 -7.32 -8.35
N VAL A 398 -24.89 -6.96 -8.57
CA VAL A 398 -25.26 -5.63 -9.01
C VAL A 398 -26.45 -5.14 -8.20
N THR A 399 -26.43 -3.87 -7.84
CA THR A 399 -27.53 -3.14 -7.21
C THR A 399 -28.16 -2.25 -8.27
N ASP A 400 -29.48 -2.24 -8.35
CA ASP A 400 -30.25 -1.40 -9.28
C ASP A 400 -30.54 0.00 -8.69
N ASP A 401 -31.25 0.80 -9.49
CA ASP A 401 -31.76 2.14 -9.15
C ASP A 401 -32.83 2.15 -8.04
N ARG A 402 -33.28 0.97 -7.57
CA ARG A 402 -34.20 0.79 -6.43
C ARG A 402 -33.49 0.34 -5.15
N GLY A 403 -32.18 0.14 -5.21
CA GLY A 403 -31.39 -0.36 -4.10
C GLY A 403 -31.58 -1.87 -3.85
N GLU A 404 -32.21 -2.61 -4.77
CA GLU A 404 -32.21 -4.08 -4.70
C GLU A 404 -30.89 -4.62 -5.27
N THR A 405 -30.20 -5.41 -4.45
CA THR A 405 -29.02 -6.15 -4.90
C THR A 405 -29.42 -7.52 -5.42
N GLY A 406 -29.06 -7.77 -6.68
CA GLY A 406 -29.20 -9.04 -7.36
C GLY A 406 -28.42 -10.19 -6.74
N ALA A 407 -28.66 -11.40 -7.23
CA ALA A 407 -27.84 -12.54 -6.86
C ALA A 407 -26.40 -12.39 -7.39
N MET A 408 -25.44 -12.90 -6.63
CA MET A 408 -24.05 -12.98 -7.08
C MET A 408 -23.93 -13.90 -8.32
N THR A 409 -23.29 -13.38 -9.36
CA THR A 409 -22.83 -14.14 -10.53
C THR A 409 -21.32 -14.36 -10.42
N LEU A 410 -20.83 -15.48 -10.97
CA LEU A 410 -19.39 -15.74 -11.09
C LEU A 410 -18.89 -15.21 -12.43
N ILE A 411 -17.84 -14.41 -12.40
CA ILE A 411 -17.05 -14.02 -13.57
C ILE A 411 -15.76 -14.84 -13.56
N LEU A 412 -15.38 -15.35 -14.73
CA LEU A 412 -14.19 -16.19 -14.89
C LEU A 412 -13.10 -15.40 -15.62
N PHE A 413 -11.94 -15.25 -15.00
CA PHE A 413 -10.71 -14.87 -15.68
C PHE A 413 -9.96 -16.15 -16.04
N GLU A 414 -9.86 -16.44 -17.33
CA GLU A 414 -9.07 -17.55 -17.86
C GLU A 414 -7.63 -17.08 -18.02
N VAL A 415 -6.80 -17.42 -17.02
CA VAL A 415 -5.39 -17.08 -16.99
C VAL A 415 -4.61 -18.11 -17.82
N SER A 416 -4.07 -17.68 -18.95
CA SER A 416 -3.25 -18.45 -19.88
C SER A 416 -1.79 -18.02 -19.86
N GLY A 417 -0.96 -18.72 -20.63
CA GLY A 417 0.46 -18.43 -20.79
C GLY A 417 1.37 -19.39 -20.02
N SER A 418 2.64 -18.99 -19.92
CA SER A 418 3.67 -19.73 -19.18
C SER A 418 4.56 -18.76 -18.40
N GLY A 419 4.97 -19.16 -17.20
CA GLY A 419 5.79 -18.33 -16.32
C GLY A 419 6.61 -19.13 -15.33
N LEU A 420 7.47 -18.43 -14.58
CA LEU A 420 8.34 -18.96 -13.53
C LEU A 420 7.87 -18.55 -12.14
N THR A 421 7.85 -19.50 -11.21
CA THR A 421 7.50 -19.31 -9.80
C THR A 421 8.53 -19.99 -8.89
N ASN A 422 8.42 -19.80 -7.58
CA ASN A 422 9.34 -20.38 -6.59
C ASN A 422 10.82 -20.24 -6.97
N MET A 423 11.17 -19.09 -7.54
CA MET A 423 12.53 -18.83 -8.00
C MET A 423 13.44 -18.65 -6.78
N ALA A 424 14.54 -19.37 -6.73
CA ALA A 424 15.46 -19.35 -5.60
C ALA A 424 16.92 -19.45 -6.06
N VAL A 425 17.79 -18.78 -5.32
CA VAL A 425 19.26 -18.80 -5.49
C VAL A 425 19.88 -19.01 -4.11
N GLU A 426 20.37 -20.22 -3.84
CA GLU A 426 20.88 -20.58 -2.51
C GLU A 426 22.15 -21.45 -2.59
N PRO A 427 23.09 -21.32 -1.64
CA PRO A 427 23.15 -20.29 -0.59
C PRO A 427 23.71 -18.96 -1.11
N SER A 428 23.53 -17.87 -0.34
CA SER A 428 24.00 -16.52 -0.68
C SER A 428 25.52 -16.34 -0.59
N TYR A 429 26.24 -17.22 0.12
CA TYR A 429 27.69 -17.25 0.17
C TYR A 429 28.22 -18.64 -0.15
N ILE A 430 29.21 -18.70 -1.05
CA ILE A 430 29.81 -19.95 -1.51
C ILE A 430 31.34 -19.83 -1.57
N PRO A 431 32.09 -20.73 -0.89
CA PRO A 431 33.54 -20.78 -1.05
C PRO A 431 33.95 -21.21 -2.46
N LEU A 432 35.12 -20.75 -2.94
CA LEU A 432 35.67 -21.19 -4.22
C LEU A 432 35.76 -22.72 -4.33
N GLU A 433 35.32 -23.26 -5.46
CA GLU A 433 35.37 -24.69 -5.81
C GLU A 433 34.71 -25.65 -4.79
N GLN A 434 33.86 -25.15 -3.90
CA GLN A 434 33.05 -25.93 -2.94
C GLN A 434 31.59 -25.49 -3.02
N ASP A 435 30.66 -26.35 -2.59
CA ASP A 435 29.22 -26.09 -2.44
C ASP A 435 28.59 -25.18 -3.52
N SER A 436 28.19 -25.80 -4.64
CA SER A 436 27.55 -25.13 -5.77
C SER A 436 26.28 -24.36 -5.41
N VAL A 437 26.09 -23.19 -6.05
CA VAL A 437 24.85 -22.42 -5.98
C VAL A 437 23.76 -23.24 -6.64
N PHE A 438 22.68 -23.45 -5.90
CA PHE A 438 21.46 -24.06 -6.37
C PHE A 438 20.54 -22.95 -6.87
N ILE A 439 20.32 -22.93 -8.17
CA ILE A 439 19.35 -22.04 -8.81
C ILE A 439 18.16 -22.91 -9.18
N SER A 440 16.97 -22.56 -8.73
CA SER A 440 15.75 -23.32 -9.02
C SER A 440 14.54 -22.45 -9.28
N THR A 441 13.57 -23.01 -9.98
CA THR A 441 12.26 -22.40 -10.23
C THR A 441 11.25 -23.50 -10.60
N THR A 442 9.97 -23.21 -10.47
CA THR A 442 8.89 -24.06 -10.97
C THR A 442 8.26 -23.37 -12.17
N VAL A 443 8.06 -24.10 -13.27
CA VAL A 443 7.31 -23.58 -14.42
C VAL A 443 5.82 -23.76 -14.15
N VAL A 444 5.05 -22.69 -14.34
CA VAL A 444 3.58 -22.71 -14.29
C VAL A 444 3.04 -22.41 -15.67
N GLY A 445 2.01 -23.15 -16.08
CA GLY A 445 1.41 -23.00 -17.41
C GLY A 445 2.24 -23.62 -18.54
N GLY A 446 1.67 -23.63 -19.73
CA GLY A 446 2.27 -24.18 -20.95
C GLY A 446 2.13 -25.70 -21.12
N ASN A 447 1.69 -26.13 -22.31
CA ASN A 447 1.75 -27.54 -22.75
C ASN A 447 2.87 -27.76 -23.80
N ASP A 448 3.76 -26.78 -23.92
CA ASP A 448 4.68 -26.58 -25.03
C ASP A 448 6.12 -26.99 -24.68
N GLU A 449 6.99 -27.01 -25.69
CA GLU A 449 8.43 -27.23 -25.49
C GLU A 449 9.04 -26.01 -24.80
N ILE A 450 9.12 -26.07 -23.47
CA ILE A 450 9.67 -25.04 -22.60
C ILE A 450 11.13 -25.35 -22.29
N SER A 451 11.98 -24.31 -22.31
CA SER A 451 13.31 -24.32 -21.70
C SER A 451 13.50 -23.14 -20.75
N VAL A 452 14.32 -23.34 -19.71
CA VAL A 452 14.65 -22.32 -18.72
C VAL A 452 16.16 -22.17 -18.64
N GLN A 453 16.64 -20.93 -18.68
CA GLN A 453 18.06 -20.59 -18.63
C GLN A 453 18.32 -19.57 -17.52
N ALA A 454 19.38 -19.78 -16.74
CA ALA A 454 19.90 -18.79 -15.80
C ALA A 454 21.05 -18.00 -16.41
N PHE A 455 21.06 -16.69 -16.21
CA PHE A 455 22.18 -15.81 -16.53
C PHE A 455 22.84 -15.40 -15.21
N ILE A 456 24.05 -15.92 -15.00
CA ILE A 456 24.83 -15.65 -13.80
C ILE A 456 25.79 -14.52 -14.15
N ASN A 457 25.46 -13.34 -13.67
CA ASN A 457 26.13 -12.09 -13.99
C ASN A 457 27.19 -11.80 -12.92
N ASN A 458 28.46 -11.70 -13.33
CA ASN A 458 29.55 -11.30 -12.46
C ASN A 458 29.59 -9.76 -12.39
N VAL A 459 29.26 -9.21 -11.21
CA VAL A 459 29.13 -7.77 -11.00
C VAL A 459 30.47 -7.05 -11.21
N ASN A 460 31.58 -7.66 -10.78
CA ASN A 460 32.89 -7.02 -10.86
C ASN A 460 33.48 -7.02 -12.29
N SER A 461 33.30 -8.11 -13.05
CA SER A 461 33.85 -8.21 -14.42
C SER A 461 32.88 -7.75 -15.49
N GLY A 462 31.57 -7.73 -15.21
CA GLY A 462 30.51 -7.51 -16.18
C GLY A 462 30.29 -8.70 -17.12
N GLU A 463 30.91 -9.85 -16.86
CA GLU A 463 30.71 -11.06 -17.66
C GLU A 463 29.47 -11.83 -17.20
N ALA A 464 28.69 -12.35 -18.14
CA ALA A 464 27.51 -13.17 -17.88
C ALA A 464 27.72 -14.60 -18.40
N VAL A 465 27.35 -15.60 -17.60
CA VAL A 465 27.36 -17.01 -17.99
C VAL A 465 25.93 -17.51 -18.06
N ALA A 466 25.54 -17.99 -19.23
CA ALA A 466 24.24 -18.64 -19.45
C ALA A 466 24.33 -20.13 -19.12
N VAL A 467 23.37 -20.63 -18.33
CA VAL A 467 23.32 -22.03 -17.88
C VAL A 467 21.89 -22.55 -18.00
N ASP A 468 21.71 -23.65 -18.73
CA ASP A 468 20.40 -24.28 -18.87
C ASP A 468 20.01 -25.02 -17.58
N LEU A 469 18.78 -24.80 -17.11
CA LEU A 469 18.22 -25.56 -16.00
C LEU A 469 17.73 -26.92 -16.48
N VAL A 470 17.76 -27.91 -15.58
CA VAL A 470 17.28 -29.26 -15.85
C VAL A 470 15.89 -29.43 -15.25
N ASN A 471 14.93 -29.83 -16.10
CA ASN A 471 13.57 -30.13 -15.68
C ASN A 471 13.47 -31.49 -14.97
N ASN A 472 12.83 -31.50 -13.81
CA ASN A 472 12.43 -32.68 -13.07
C ASN A 472 10.94 -32.58 -12.68
N ASN A 473 10.04 -32.95 -13.59
CA ASN A 473 8.58 -32.94 -13.41
C ASN A 473 7.97 -31.56 -13.09
N GLY A 474 8.48 -30.48 -13.72
CA GLY A 474 7.98 -29.12 -13.55
C GLY A 474 8.88 -28.25 -12.67
N ASP A 475 9.72 -28.87 -11.85
CA ASP A 475 10.77 -28.19 -11.08
C ASP A 475 12.07 -28.16 -11.89
N TRP A 476 12.56 -26.95 -12.16
CA TRP A 476 13.76 -26.69 -12.92
C TRP A 476 14.87 -26.30 -11.97
N SER A 477 16.05 -26.89 -12.14
CA SER A 477 17.18 -26.50 -11.30
C SER A 477 18.53 -26.73 -11.96
N VAL A 478 19.53 -26.01 -11.46
CA VAL A 478 20.93 -26.23 -11.81
C VAL A 478 21.83 -25.90 -10.63
N TYR A 479 22.97 -26.60 -10.59
CA TYR A 479 24.08 -26.27 -9.70
C TYR A 479 25.16 -25.56 -10.51
N TRP A 480 25.61 -24.42 -10.04
CA TRP A 480 26.73 -23.69 -10.63
C TRP A 480 27.81 -23.39 -9.58
N ALA A 481 29.06 -23.19 -9.99
CA ALA A 481 30.14 -22.87 -9.06
C ALA A 481 30.97 -21.70 -9.58
N PRO A 482 31.28 -20.70 -8.74
CA PRO A 482 32.12 -19.59 -9.13
C PRO A 482 33.57 -20.01 -9.32
N GLU A 483 34.16 -19.64 -10.46
CA GLU A 483 35.59 -19.85 -10.74
C GLU A 483 36.48 -18.72 -10.20
N THR A 484 35.87 -17.60 -9.79
CA THR A 484 36.57 -16.41 -9.28
C THR A 484 35.84 -15.87 -8.05
N GLU A 485 36.57 -15.22 -7.13
CA GLU A 485 35.95 -14.48 -6.03
C GLU A 485 35.27 -13.23 -6.60
N SER A 486 33.94 -13.16 -6.53
CA SER A 486 33.16 -12.03 -7.01
C SER A 486 31.77 -12.00 -6.40
N PHE A 487 31.04 -10.92 -6.66
CA PHE A 487 29.61 -10.78 -6.42
C PHE A 487 28.83 -11.15 -7.68
N PHE A 488 27.70 -11.81 -7.50
CA PHE A 488 26.86 -12.30 -8.58
C PHE A 488 25.39 -11.93 -8.37
N ASN A 489 24.72 -11.55 -9.45
CA ASN A 489 23.26 -11.54 -9.55
C ASN A 489 22.82 -12.56 -10.61
N VAL A 490 21.66 -13.16 -10.39
CA VAL A 490 21.11 -14.20 -11.28
C VAL A 490 19.82 -13.68 -11.91
N ASP A 491 19.76 -13.72 -13.23
CA ASP A 491 18.51 -13.57 -13.98
C ASP A 491 18.04 -14.94 -14.46
N LEU A 492 16.73 -15.09 -14.67
CA LEU A 492 16.14 -16.26 -15.31
C LEU A 492 15.45 -15.88 -16.62
N GLN A 493 15.45 -16.81 -17.56
CA GLN A 493 14.79 -16.68 -18.85
C GLN A 493 13.95 -17.92 -19.07
N LEU A 494 12.67 -17.72 -19.38
CA LEU A 494 11.76 -18.74 -19.84
C LEU A 494 11.61 -18.61 -21.36
N ILE A 495 11.83 -19.69 -22.10
CA ILE A 495 11.70 -19.73 -23.55
C ILE A 495 10.59 -20.72 -23.90
N ASN A 496 9.55 -20.23 -24.58
CA ASN A 496 8.55 -21.07 -25.23
C ASN A 496 8.96 -21.26 -26.70
N GLU A 497 9.48 -22.45 -27.03
CA GLU A 497 10.00 -22.73 -28.38
C GLU A 497 8.88 -22.84 -29.43
N THR A 498 7.67 -23.23 -29.03
CA THR A 498 6.52 -23.37 -29.93
C THR A 498 6.02 -22.00 -30.40
N GLU A 499 5.90 -21.06 -29.47
CA GLU A 499 5.33 -19.73 -29.73
C GLU A 499 6.39 -18.68 -30.10
N ASN A 500 7.67 -19.05 -29.96
CA ASN A 500 8.81 -18.13 -30.11
C ASN A 500 8.66 -16.91 -29.18
N ASP A 501 8.21 -17.18 -27.96
CA ASP A 501 8.05 -16.20 -26.89
C ASP A 501 9.14 -16.39 -25.83
N THR A 502 9.55 -15.31 -25.20
CA THR A 502 10.65 -15.31 -24.23
C THR A 502 10.39 -14.29 -23.13
N VAL A 503 10.28 -14.78 -21.91
CA VAL A 503 10.05 -13.98 -20.71
C VAL A 503 11.33 -13.91 -19.90
N TYR A 504 11.70 -12.71 -19.45
CA TYR A 504 12.90 -12.47 -18.65
C TYR A 504 12.52 -12.05 -17.23
N TYR A 505 13.20 -12.64 -16.25
CA TYR A 505 13.08 -12.36 -14.82
C TYR A 505 14.44 -11.87 -14.35
N GLN A 506 14.54 -10.58 -14.01
CA GLN A 506 15.79 -9.95 -13.61
C GLN A 506 15.97 -10.03 -12.09
N ASP A 507 17.23 -10.09 -11.64
CA ASP A 507 17.60 -9.95 -10.23
C ASP A 507 16.87 -10.94 -9.30
N VAL A 508 16.71 -12.17 -9.78
CA VAL A 508 16.02 -13.27 -9.10
C VAL A 508 16.67 -13.61 -7.76
N GLY A 509 17.98 -13.44 -7.66
CA GLY A 509 18.70 -13.63 -6.42
C GLY A 509 20.17 -13.27 -6.55
N TYR A 510 20.81 -13.15 -5.38
CA TYR A 510 22.18 -12.68 -5.25
C TYR A 510 23.00 -13.68 -4.44
N PHE A 511 24.25 -13.88 -4.85
CA PHE A 511 25.21 -14.63 -4.05
C PHE A 511 26.63 -14.10 -4.27
N THR A 512 27.55 -14.48 -3.41
CA THR A 512 28.95 -14.08 -3.50
C THR A 512 29.90 -15.21 -3.17
N SER A 513 31.08 -15.17 -3.78
CA SER A 513 32.23 -15.97 -3.39
C SER A 513 33.31 -15.15 -2.68
N VAL A 514 33.08 -13.85 -2.47
CA VAL A 514 33.91 -13.00 -1.63
C VAL A 514 33.64 -13.34 -0.16
N GLY A 515 34.69 -13.54 0.64
CA GLY A 515 34.57 -13.79 2.08
C GLY A 515 34.97 -15.22 2.50
N PRO A 516 34.33 -15.80 3.54
CA PRO A 516 33.13 -15.30 4.22
C PRO A 516 33.44 -14.06 5.05
N VAL A 517 32.49 -13.13 5.12
CA VAL A 517 32.54 -12.07 6.13
C VAL A 517 31.88 -12.59 7.39
N SER A 518 32.55 -12.49 8.54
CA SER A 518 32.05 -13.00 9.82
C SER A 518 32.03 -11.91 10.89
N VAL A 519 31.16 -12.08 11.89
CA VAL A 519 30.99 -11.15 13.02
C VAL A 519 31.32 -11.86 14.32
N ASN A 520 32.36 -11.38 14.99
CA ASN A 520 32.78 -11.88 16.29
C ASN A 520 32.38 -10.89 17.39
N MET A 521 31.55 -11.32 18.34
CA MET A 521 31.16 -10.51 19.49
C MET A 521 32.31 -10.42 20.51
N VAL A 522 32.49 -9.25 21.11
CA VAL A 522 33.53 -8.95 22.10
C VAL A 522 32.88 -8.70 23.46
N GLY A 523 33.08 -9.63 24.40
CA GLY A 523 32.54 -9.56 25.75
C GLY A 523 31.92 -10.88 26.18
N ASP A 524 31.34 -10.88 27.39
CA ASP A 524 30.57 -12.03 27.87
C ASP A 524 29.17 -11.97 27.27
N LEU A 525 28.75 -13.04 26.59
CA LEU A 525 27.40 -13.19 25.99
C LEU A 525 26.36 -13.53 27.07
N ILE A 526 26.32 -12.71 28.12
CA ILE A 526 25.47 -12.86 29.30
C ILE A 526 24.60 -11.61 29.46
N ALA A 527 23.29 -11.83 29.63
CA ALA A 527 22.28 -10.81 29.76
C ALA A 527 21.58 -10.91 31.12
N TYR A 528 21.53 -9.82 31.90
CA TYR A 528 20.92 -9.83 33.23
C TYR A 528 19.50 -9.26 33.24
N LEU A 529 18.58 -9.89 33.99
CA LEU A 529 17.23 -9.35 34.17
C LEU A 529 17.28 -7.92 34.73
N ALA A 530 16.55 -7.01 34.07
CA ALA A 530 16.49 -5.57 34.36
C ALA A 530 17.74 -4.73 34.04
N ASP A 531 18.71 -5.27 33.28
CA ASP A 531 19.85 -4.53 32.73
C ASP A 531 19.90 -4.64 31.19
N GLY A 532 20.60 -3.70 30.55
CA GLY A 532 20.87 -3.74 29.10
C GLY A 532 22.20 -4.44 28.83
N VAL A 533 22.22 -5.34 27.83
CA VAL A 533 23.45 -5.89 27.29
C VAL A 533 24.02 -4.90 26.31
N VAL A 534 25.30 -4.55 26.45
CA VAL A 534 26.05 -3.76 25.48
C VAL A 534 27.31 -4.53 25.11
N LEU A 535 27.44 -4.89 23.83
CA LEU A 535 28.56 -5.67 23.31
C LEU A 535 29.21 -4.93 22.14
N ASP A 536 30.53 -4.86 22.16
CA ASP A 536 31.28 -4.53 20.97
C ASP A 536 31.33 -5.77 20.06
N PHE A 537 31.56 -5.58 18.77
CA PHE A 537 31.81 -6.66 17.81
C PHE A 537 32.97 -6.31 16.88
N ILE A 538 33.49 -7.32 16.18
CA ILE A 538 34.54 -7.20 15.17
C ILE A 538 34.04 -7.92 13.92
N VAL A 539 34.04 -7.21 12.79
CA VAL A 539 33.69 -7.78 11.49
C VAL A 539 34.97 -8.09 10.73
N GLU A 540 35.14 -9.32 10.26
CA GLU A 540 36.35 -9.79 9.58
C GLU A 540 36.01 -10.26 8.17
N ASN A 541 36.74 -9.75 7.17
CA ASN A 541 36.66 -10.26 5.81
C ASN A 541 37.69 -11.39 5.64
N ASN A 542 37.22 -12.64 5.63
CA ASN A 542 38.09 -13.82 5.48
C ASN A 542 38.47 -14.12 4.02
N SER A 543 38.14 -13.23 3.07
CA SER A 543 38.63 -13.33 1.70
C SER A 543 40.17 -13.29 1.66
N THR A 544 40.75 -14.00 0.70
CA THR A 544 42.20 -14.01 0.48
C THR A 544 42.70 -12.86 -0.39
N ASN A 545 41.84 -12.26 -1.22
CA ASN A 545 42.27 -11.27 -2.20
C ASN A 545 41.22 -10.22 -2.62
N GLN A 546 39.96 -10.36 -2.23
CA GLN A 546 38.88 -9.42 -2.56
C GLN A 546 38.52 -8.51 -1.39
N VAL A 547 38.28 -7.25 -1.73
CA VAL A 547 37.64 -6.30 -0.82
C VAL A 547 36.16 -6.64 -0.73
N ALA A 548 35.60 -6.62 0.47
CA ALA A 548 34.17 -6.68 0.69
C ALA A 548 33.69 -5.21 0.83
N PRO A 549 33.06 -4.63 -0.21
CA PRO A 549 32.74 -3.20 -0.24
C PRO A 549 31.47 -2.87 0.55
N ASP A 550 31.35 -1.62 0.99
CA ASP A 550 30.11 -1.04 1.54
C ASP A 550 29.40 -1.95 2.55
N ILE A 551 30.18 -2.57 3.45
CA ILE A 551 29.65 -3.55 4.39
C ILE A 551 28.75 -2.87 5.40
N SER A 552 27.57 -3.44 5.57
CA SER A 552 26.66 -3.10 6.65
C SER A 552 26.11 -4.34 7.34
N ILE A 553 25.77 -4.22 8.62
CA ILE A 553 25.19 -5.33 9.38
C ILE A 553 23.89 -4.93 10.05
N LEU A 554 23.00 -5.92 10.19
CA LEU A 554 21.74 -5.81 10.91
C LEU A 554 21.59 -7.01 11.84
N PHE A 555 21.20 -6.76 13.09
CA PHE A 555 20.95 -7.81 14.07
C PHE A 555 19.44 -8.07 14.20
N GLU A 556 19.06 -9.34 14.20
CA GLU A 556 17.68 -9.78 14.31
C GLU A 556 17.55 -10.92 15.32
N ALA A 557 16.64 -10.81 16.28
CA ALA A 557 16.38 -11.89 17.20
C ALA A 557 15.38 -12.89 16.60
N GLU A 558 15.62 -14.19 16.74
CA GLU A 558 14.68 -15.24 16.30
C GLU A 558 13.34 -15.16 17.06
N SER A 559 13.36 -14.71 18.32
CA SER A 559 12.16 -14.41 19.11
C SER A 559 12.34 -13.13 19.93
N MET A 560 11.30 -12.30 19.95
CA MET A 560 11.21 -11.09 20.76
C MET A 560 10.50 -11.30 22.11
N ASP A 561 10.07 -12.53 22.44
CA ASP A 561 9.26 -12.79 23.64
C ASP A 561 9.96 -12.36 24.94
N CYS A 562 11.29 -12.37 24.93
CA CYS A 562 12.16 -12.02 26.07
C CYS A 562 12.92 -10.69 25.85
N LEU A 563 12.73 -10.00 24.72
CA LEU A 563 13.36 -8.72 24.46
C LEU A 563 12.33 -7.59 24.57
N THR A 564 12.70 -6.53 25.29
CA THR A 564 11.98 -5.25 25.20
C THR A 564 12.42 -4.50 23.95
N ASP A 565 13.73 -4.52 23.66
CA ASP A 565 14.32 -3.79 22.55
C ASP A 565 15.70 -4.38 22.18
N ILE A 566 16.15 -4.18 20.94
CA ILE A 566 17.42 -4.65 20.38
C ILE A 566 17.92 -3.68 19.32
N SER A 567 19.24 -3.64 19.08
CA SER A 567 19.84 -2.83 18.01
C SER A 567 19.39 -3.31 16.63
N GLN A 568 18.38 -2.64 16.07
CA GLN A 568 17.84 -2.90 14.73
C GLN A 568 18.29 -1.88 13.68
N ASN A 569 19.19 -0.97 14.04
CA ASN A 569 19.76 -0.05 13.07
C ASN A 569 20.77 -0.77 12.20
N ILE A 570 20.74 -0.48 10.89
CA ILE A 570 21.79 -0.90 9.97
C ILE A 570 23.08 -0.15 10.36
N ILE A 571 24.14 -0.90 10.64
CA ILE A 571 25.45 -0.35 10.98
C ILE A 571 26.35 -0.41 9.76
N PHE A 572 26.69 0.76 9.21
CA PHE A 572 27.58 0.88 8.06
C PHE A 572 29.05 0.93 8.50
N LEU A 573 29.86 0.00 7.97
CA LEU A 573 31.29 -0.15 8.26
C LEU A 573 32.18 0.24 7.07
N GLY A 574 31.59 0.36 5.87
CA GLY A 574 32.31 0.66 4.64
C GLY A 574 33.12 -0.54 4.14
N ASP A 575 34.15 -0.27 3.36
CA ASP A 575 34.96 -1.31 2.71
C ASP A 575 35.87 -2.05 3.71
N ILE A 576 35.82 -3.38 3.70
CA ILE A 576 36.71 -4.25 4.47
C ILE A 576 37.66 -4.98 3.52
N VAL A 577 38.94 -4.61 3.57
CA VAL A 577 40.00 -5.23 2.74
C VAL A 577 40.17 -6.71 3.11
N ALA A 578 40.57 -7.53 2.14
CA ALA A 578 40.86 -8.95 2.32
C ALA A 578 41.79 -9.21 3.53
N GLY A 579 41.35 -10.07 4.45
CA GLY A 579 42.08 -10.47 5.65
C GLY A 579 42.17 -9.41 6.75
N GLU A 580 41.52 -8.26 6.59
CA GLU A 580 41.43 -7.21 7.60
C GLU A 580 40.13 -7.34 8.42
N SER A 581 40.13 -6.72 9.59
CA SER A 581 38.95 -6.63 10.45
C SER A 581 38.67 -5.20 10.86
N VAL A 582 37.37 -4.89 10.98
CA VAL A 582 36.88 -3.59 11.43
C VAL A 582 36.21 -3.78 12.79
N PRO A 583 36.71 -3.13 13.86
CA PRO A 583 36.03 -3.12 15.14
C PRO A 583 34.79 -2.23 15.05
N SER A 584 33.77 -2.56 15.83
CA SER A 584 32.49 -1.85 15.91
C SER A 584 32.60 -0.36 16.26
N SER A 585 33.66 0.13 16.90
CA SER A 585 33.77 1.52 17.40
C SER A 585 33.52 2.59 16.31
N PRO A 586 32.57 3.52 16.49
CA PRO A 586 31.84 3.87 17.73
C PRO A 586 30.51 3.13 17.98
N TYR A 587 30.15 2.19 17.10
CA TYR A 587 28.93 1.38 17.19
C TYR A 587 29.08 0.25 18.22
N PHE A 588 27.95 -0.24 18.71
CA PHE A 588 27.86 -1.36 19.65
C PHE A 588 26.49 -2.02 19.49
N PHE A 589 26.42 -3.31 19.79
CA PHE A 589 25.17 -4.05 19.89
C PHE A 589 24.55 -3.80 21.28
N VAL A 590 23.24 -3.52 21.30
CA VAL A 590 22.43 -3.37 22.52
C VAL A 590 21.24 -4.31 22.48
N ALA A 591 20.94 -4.95 23.61
CA ALA A 591 19.67 -5.64 23.83
C ALA A 591 19.15 -5.38 25.25
N PHE A 592 17.84 -5.18 25.40
CA PHE A 592 17.17 -5.00 26.69
C PHE A 592 16.22 -6.16 26.96
N LEU A 593 16.36 -6.81 28.11
CA LEU A 593 15.49 -7.91 28.51
C LEU A 593 14.21 -7.40 29.20
N ASN A 594 13.10 -8.13 29.03
CA ASN A 594 11.87 -7.90 29.77
C ASN A 594 11.76 -8.85 31.01
N ASN A 595 10.68 -8.74 31.78
CA ASN A 595 10.45 -9.57 32.97
C ASN A 595 9.88 -10.97 32.65
N ASP A 596 9.56 -11.24 31.39
CA ASP A 596 9.03 -12.52 30.93
C ASP A 596 10.15 -13.55 30.62
N CYS A 597 11.40 -13.08 30.64
CA CYS A 597 12.61 -13.88 30.57
C CYS A 597 12.83 -14.75 31.81
N ASN A 598 13.14 -16.03 31.59
CA ASN A 598 13.60 -16.93 32.66
C ASN A 598 15.14 -17.06 32.62
N SER A 599 15.75 -17.41 33.75
CA SER A 599 17.23 -17.56 33.88
C SER A 599 17.83 -18.78 33.17
N ASP A 600 17.01 -19.56 32.46
CA ASP A 600 17.42 -20.74 31.71
C ASP A 600 17.18 -20.57 30.19
N SER A 601 16.78 -19.37 29.75
CA SER A 601 16.50 -19.04 28.36
C SER A 601 17.77 -18.54 27.64
N THR A 602 17.87 -18.92 26.36
CA THR A 602 18.85 -18.37 25.42
C THR A 602 18.13 -17.61 24.32
N ILE A 603 18.73 -16.55 23.81
CA ILE A 603 18.22 -15.80 22.66
C ILE A 603 19.20 -15.97 21.50
N LEU A 604 18.74 -16.55 20.40
CA LEU A 604 19.51 -16.60 19.15
C LEU A 604 19.37 -15.26 18.44
N ILE A 605 20.50 -14.61 18.17
CA ILE A 605 20.59 -13.38 17.41
C ILE A 605 21.24 -13.71 16.07
N ASN A 606 20.47 -13.55 14.99
CA ASN A 606 20.94 -13.62 13.62
C ASN A 606 21.61 -12.30 13.25
N VAL A 607 22.68 -12.39 12.46
CA VAL A 607 23.44 -11.27 11.92
C VAL A 607 23.33 -11.34 10.40
N ASN A 608 22.58 -10.40 9.81
CA ASN A 608 22.52 -10.23 8.37
C ASN A 608 23.65 -9.30 7.94
N ILE A 609 24.60 -9.81 7.14
CA ILE A 609 25.75 -9.05 6.65
C ILE A 609 25.51 -8.72 5.18
N ARG A 610 25.43 -7.42 4.93
CA ARG A 610 25.10 -6.83 3.64
C ARG A 610 26.31 -6.21 2.99
N SER A 611 26.32 -6.22 1.67
CA SER A 611 27.16 -5.39 0.81
C SER A 611 26.20 -4.59 -0.06
N ASP A 612 26.28 -3.26 -0.01
CA ASP A 612 25.28 -2.38 -0.62
C ASP A 612 23.86 -2.68 -0.07
N GLU A 613 22.86 -2.90 -0.93
CA GLU A 613 21.47 -3.17 -0.51
C GLU A 613 21.17 -4.66 -0.24
N HIS A 614 22.10 -5.57 -0.55
CA HIS A 614 21.85 -7.02 -0.57
C HIS A 614 22.53 -7.77 0.57
N VAL A 615 21.84 -8.80 1.11
CA VAL A 615 22.40 -9.72 2.13
C VAL A 615 23.17 -10.83 1.44
N TYR A 616 24.45 -10.96 1.75
CA TYR A 616 25.33 -11.96 1.14
C TYR A 616 25.84 -12.98 2.16
N TRP A 617 26.06 -12.58 3.41
CA TRP A 617 26.53 -13.46 4.47
C TRP A 617 25.59 -13.43 5.67
N TYR A 618 25.52 -14.56 6.36
CA TYR A 618 24.79 -14.73 7.59
C TYR A 618 25.75 -15.22 8.67
N ASP A 619 25.61 -14.69 9.88
CA ASP A 619 26.29 -15.17 11.09
C ASP A 619 25.29 -15.18 12.24
N ASP A 620 25.64 -15.80 13.37
CA ASP A 620 24.76 -15.84 14.53
C ASP A 620 25.53 -15.91 15.86
N PHE A 621 24.88 -15.48 16.93
CA PHE A 621 25.38 -15.70 18.28
C PHE A 621 24.24 -15.87 19.28
N VAL A 622 24.55 -16.49 20.41
CA VAL A 622 23.57 -16.80 21.46
C VAL A 622 23.82 -15.96 22.70
N LEU A 623 22.81 -15.20 23.12
CA LEU A 623 22.79 -14.51 24.41
C LEU A 623 22.23 -15.42 25.50
N ASN A 624 22.98 -15.61 26.57
CA ASN A 624 22.58 -16.41 27.73
C ASN A 624 22.01 -15.49 28.81
N ILE A 625 20.83 -15.82 29.37
CA ILE A 625 20.20 -14.98 30.39
C ILE A 625 20.58 -15.46 31.78
N GLU A 626 21.07 -14.55 32.62
CA GLU A 626 21.37 -14.80 34.03
C GLU A 626 20.54 -13.88 34.95
N MET A 627 20.20 -14.34 36.15
CA MET A 627 19.56 -13.49 37.16
C MET A 627 20.59 -12.91 38.12
N LEU A 628 20.63 -11.58 38.23
CA LEU A 628 21.35 -10.89 39.31
C LEU A 628 20.66 -11.19 40.65
N SER A 629 21.27 -12.05 41.45
CA SER A 629 20.82 -12.32 42.82
C SER A 629 21.08 -11.11 43.71
N THR A 630 20.04 -10.34 44.03
CA THR A 630 20.05 -9.47 45.21
C THR A 630 19.81 -10.33 46.44
N ALA A 631 20.78 -10.34 47.36
CA ALA A 631 20.68 -11.01 48.65
C ALA A 631 19.43 -10.56 49.45
N ASP A 632 18.38 -11.36 49.46
CA ASP A 632 17.67 -11.76 50.68
C ASP A 632 16.73 -12.95 50.42
N GLY A 633 17.08 -14.10 50.99
CA GLY A 633 16.24 -15.30 51.05
C GLY A 633 16.62 -16.41 50.07
N GLU A 634 17.74 -17.11 50.30
CA GLU A 634 17.99 -18.40 49.68
C GLU A 634 16.78 -19.33 49.94
N ALA A 635 16.02 -19.63 48.89
CA ALA A 635 15.11 -20.77 48.90
C ALA A 635 15.97 -22.03 48.89
N VAL A 636 16.47 -22.43 50.06
CA VAL A 636 17.15 -23.71 50.21
C VAL A 636 16.14 -24.83 49.92
N PRO A 637 16.43 -25.77 49.01
CA PRO A 637 15.53 -26.88 48.74
C PRO A 637 15.23 -27.64 50.03
N LYS A 638 13.99 -28.10 50.18
CA LYS A 638 13.53 -28.79 51.40
C LYS A 638 13.99 -30.26 51.47
N GLU A 639 14.40 -30.81 50.34
CA GLU A 639 14.87 -32.19 50.19
C GLU A 639 16.01 -32.27 49.17
N TYR A 640 16.87 -33.28 49.31
CA TYR A 640 17.86 -33.58 48.28
C TYR A 640 17.15 -34.21 47.07
N ALA A 641 17.48 -33.75 45.87
CA ALA A 641 16.93 -34.30 44.64
C ALA A 641 18.02 -34.39 43.57
N LEU A 642 17.92 -35.41 42.71
CA LEU A 642 18.64 -35.46 41.45
C LEU A 642 17.61 -35.30 40.33
N GLY A 643 17.72 -34.24 39.54
CA GLY A 643 16.89 -33.90 38.38
C GLY A 643 17.01 -34.91 37.24
N GLY A 644 16.10 -34.83 36.26
CA GLY A 644 16.27 -35.56 35.00
C GLY A 644 17.42 -34.96 34.20
N ALA A 645 17.97 -35.73 33.25
CA ALA A 645 18.82 -35.13 32.23
C ALA A 645 17.89 -34.43 31.22
N TYR A 646 18.21 -33.21 30.81
CA TYR A 646 17.44 -32.49 29.80
C TYR A 646 18.39 -31.84 28.76
N PRO A 647 18.13 -32.03 27.45
CA PRO A 647 17.16 -32.97 26.88
C PRO A 647 17.50 -34.43 27.22
N ASN A 648 16.56 -35.36 27.06
CA ASN A 648 16.81 -36.81 27.18
C ASN A 648 15.74 -37.60 26.40
N PRO A 649 16.07 -38.18 25.23
CA PRO A 649 17.41 -38.33 24.68
C PRO A 649 18.10 -37.00 24.29
N PHE A 650 19.44 -36.95 24.33
CA PHE A 650 20.23 -35.74 24.05
C PHE A 650 21.28 -35.96 22.96
N ASN A 651 21.71 -34.89 22.28
CA ASN A 651 22.78 -34.89 21.29
C ASN A 651 23.46 -33.49 21.20
N PRO A 652 24.74 -33.31 21.54
CA PRO A 652 25.60 -34.12 22.41
C PRO A 652 25.64 -33.60 23.87
N ILE A 653 24.88 -32.55 24.22
CA ILE A 653 24.90 -31.92 25.56
C ILE A 653 23.59 -32.18 26.31
N ALA A 654 23.68 -32.58 27.58
CA ALA A 654 22.56 -32.63 28.52
C ALA A 654 22.88 -31.92 29.84
N ARG A 655 21.92 -31.16 30.35
CA ARG A 655 21.92 -30.58 31.70
C ARG A 655 21.42 -31.59 32.73
N ILE A 656 22.06 -31.64 33.89
CA ILE A 656 21.68 -32.45 35.05
C ILE A 656 21.58 -31.54 36.27
N ASP A 657 20.37 -31.37 36.77
CA ASP A 657 20.09 -30.58 37.98
C ASP A 657 20.19 -31.44 39.25
N TYR A 658 20.58 -30.86 40.37
CA TYR A 658 20.54 -31.49 41.69
C TYR A 658 20.42 -30.47 42.83
N ASP A 659 19.71 -30.89 43.88
CA ASP A 659 19.30 -30.03 44.98
C ASP A 659 20.03 -30.44 46.26
N LEU A 660 20.56 -29.48 47.00
CA LEU A 660 21.27 -29.68 48.27
C LEU A 660 20.60 -28.88 49.38
N ILE A 661 20.10 -29.56 50.42
CA ILE A 661 19.45 -28.88 51.55
C ILE A 661 20.44 -28.22 52.52
N GLN A 662 21.72 -28.57 52.44
CA GLN A 662 22.80 -28.04 53.25
C GLN A 662 24.14 -28.27 52.54
N LYS A 663 25.20 -27.60 53.00
CA LYS A 663 26.55 -27.74 52.45
C LYS A 663 27.09 -29.17 52.59
N ASN A 664 27.43 -29.81 51.48
CA ASN A 664 27.97 -31.17 51.43
C ASN A 664 29.09 -31.31 50.38
N TYR A 665 30.01 -32.26 50.57
CA TYR A 665 30.88 -32.73 49.50
C TYR A 665 30.06 -33.54 48.50
N VAL A 666 30.01 -33.10 47.25
CA VAL A 666 29.20 -33.71 46.19
C VAL A 666 30.08 -34.40 45.17
N THR A 667 29.73 -35.65 44.85
CA THR A 667 30.32 -36.39 43.75
C THR A 667 29.23 -36.77 42.76
N LEU A 668 29.33 -36.30 41.51
CA LEU A 668 28.42 -36.65 40.42
C LEU A 668 29.21 -37.32 39.29
N GLU A 669 28.90 -38.58 39.01
CA GLU A 669 29.68 -39.43 38.09
C GLU A 669 28.80 -40.12 37.05
N ILE A 670 29.29 -40.13 35.81
CA ILE A 670 28.70 -40.84 34.68
C ILE A 670 29.30 -42.24 34.57
N HIS A 671 28.46 -43.23 34.34
CA HIS A 671 28.79 -44.64 34.19
C HIS A 671 28.10 -45.20 32.94
N ASN A 672 28.75 -46.17 32.29
CA ASN A 672 28.10 -46.97 31.26
C ASN A 672 27.21 -48.09 31.88
N LEU A 673 26.46 -48.81 31.05
CA LEU A 673 25.55 -49.88 31.50
C LEU A 673 26.22 -51.04 32.25
N ILE A 674 27.54 -51.21 32.15
CA ILE A 674 28.31 -52.26 32.86
C ILE A 674 28.85 -51.70 34.21
N GLY A 675 28.55 -50.44 34.53
CA GLY A 675 28.99 -49.78 35.77
C GLY A 675 30.42 -49.24 35.70
N ARG A 676 31.04 -49.18 34.52
CA ARG A 676 32.37 -48.55 34.37
C ARG A 676 32.19 -47.04 34.35
N LYS A 677 32.97 -46.33 35.18
CA LYS A 677 33.01 -44.87 35.22
C LYS A 677 33.54 -44.29 33.90
N VAL A 678 32.79 -43.34 33.37
CA VAL A 678 33.04 -42.65 32.10
C VAL A 678 33.61 -41.26 32.34
N LYS A 679 32.93 -40.46 33.18
CA LYS A 679 33.35 -39.09 33.52
C LYS A 679 32.93 -38.73 34.94
N THR A 680 33.74 -37.94 35.62
CA THR A 680 33.34 -37.28 36.89
C THR A 680 32.99 -35.84 36.55
N LEU A 681 31.73 -35.45 36.74
CA LEU A 681 31.25 -34.10 36.43
C LEU A 681 31.48 -33.13 37.59
N VAL A 682 31.26 -33.62 38.82
CA VAL A 682 31.42 -32.83 40.05
C VAL A 682 32.14 -33.70 41.08
N SER A 683 33.11 -33.11 41.79
CA SER A 683 33.81 -33.72 42.94
C SER A 683 34.41 -32.62 43.82
N LEU A 684 33.55 -31.91 44.56
CA LEU A 684 33.94 -30.79 45.43
C LEU A 684 32.85 -30.45 46.45
N GLU A 685 33.17 -29.61 47.45
CA GLU A 685 32.17 -29.09 48.40
C GLU A 685 31.26 -28.05 47.75
N LYS A 686 29.94 -28.24 47.86
CA LYS A 686 28.90 -27.33 47.39
C LYS A 686 28.03 -26.88 48.56
N ASP A 687 27.65 -25.61 48.59
CA ASP A 687 26.73 -25.05 49.58
C ASP A 687 25.27 -25.49 49.33
N ALA A 688 24.38 -25.21 50.30
CA ALA A 688 22.95 -25.48 50.15
C ALA A 688 22.38 -24.69 48.96
N GLY A 689 21.46 -25.27 48.19
CA GLY A 689 20.85 -24.62 47.04
C GLY A 689 20.51 -25.58 45.90
N PHE A 690 19.95 -25.00 44.84
CA PHE A 690 19.72 -25.67 43.56
C PHE A 690 20.99 -25.56 42.70
N HIS A 691 21.45 -26.65 42.10
CA HIS A 691 22.69 -26.70 41.32
C HIS A 691 22.47 -27.42 39.99
N SER A 692 23.29 -27.10 39.00
CA SER A 692 23.25 -27.73 37.67
C SER A 692 24.66 -28.05 37.18
N THR A 693 24.79 -29.09 36.36
CA THR A 693 26.01 -29.40 35.62
C THR A 693 25.66 -29.95 34.23
N TYR A 694 26.63 -29.96 33.33
CA TYR A 694 26.44 -30.42 31.95
C TYR A 694 27.32 -31.62 31.65
N TRP A 695 26.79 -32.54 30.85
CA TRP A 695 27.59 -33.57 30.21
C TRP A 695 27.52 -33.42 28.70
N ASP A 696 28.70 -33.26 28.12
CA ASP A 696 29.03 -33.05 26.70
C ASP A 696 29.31 -34.35 25.94
N ALA A 697 28.80 -35.49 26.45
CA ALA A 697 29.05 -36.81 25.88
C ALA A 697 30.54 -37.18 25.74
N THR A 698 31.44 -36.64 26.57
CA THR A 698 32.87 -37.02 26.56
C THR A 698 33.25 -37.85 27.80
N ASN A 699 34.37 -38.56 27.73
CA ASN A 699 34.99 -39.24 28.87
C ASN A 699 35.95 -38.29 29.63
N ASN A 700 36.58 -38.76 30.72
CA ASN A 700 37.57 -37.95 31.48
C ASN A 700 38.82 -37.52 30.66
N ALA A 701 39.08 -38.12 29.49
CA ALA A 701 40.15 -37.71 28.59
C ALA A 701 39.70 -36.69 27.54
N GLY A 702 38.42 -36.25 27.57
CA GLY A 702 37.83 -35.32 26.60
C GLY A 702 37.40 -35.99 25.29
N GLU A 703 37.46 -37.32 25.19
CA GLU A 703 37.08 -38.04 23.97
C GLU A 703 35.57 -38.31 23.94
N PRO A 704 34.88 -38.15 22.79
CA PRO A 704 33.47 -38.47 22.64
C PRO A 704 33.17 -39.95 22.94
N VAL A 705 32.05 -40.22 23.61
CA VAL A 705 31.58 -41.58 23.89
C VAL A 705 30.51 -42.02 22.89
N SER A 706 30.34 -43.33 22.71
CA SER A 706 29.36 -43.86 21.75
C SER A 706 27.92 -43.59 22.19
N ALA A 707 27.00 -43.40 21.23
CA ALA A 707 25.57 -43.33 21.51
C ALA A 707 25.08 -44.56 22.28
N GLY A 708 24.12 -44.36 23.18
CA GLY A 708 23.64 -45.40 24.08
C GLY A 708 23.15 -44.87 25.42
N VAL A 709 22.83 -45.80 26.33
CA VAL A 709 22.32 -45.48 27.66
C VAL A 709 23.46 -45.32 28.65
N TYR A 710 23.43 -44.23 29.40
CA TYR A 710 24.35 -43.92 30.48
C TYR A 710 23.60 -43.72 31.80
N LEU A 711 24.29 -44.01 32.90
CA LEU A 711 23.80 -43.80 34.25
C LEU A 711 24.59 -42.68 34.90
N TYR A 712 23.94 -41.75 35.56
CA TYR A 712 24.58 -40.73 36.38
C TYR A 712 24.18 -40.89 37.83
N THR A 713 25.18 -40.87 38.71
CA THR A 713 25.01 -41.09 40.16
C THR A 713 25.54 -39.89 40.92
N ILE A 714 24.70 -39.31 41.77
CA ILE A 714 25.10 -38.30 42.75
C ILE A 714 25.30 -38.93 44.13
N GLN A 715 26.31 -38.48 44.85
CA GLN A 715 26.51 -38.72 46.28
C GLN A 715 26.71 -37.37 46.98
N ALA A 716 25.88 -37.07 47.98
CA ALA A 716 26.01 -35.89 48.84
C ALA A 716 25.71 -36.28 50.30
N GLY A 717 26.75 -36.46 51.12
CA GLY A 717 26.59 -37.00 52.48
C GLY A 717 25.97 -38.41 52.46
N GLU A 718 24.81 -38.61 53.10
CA GLU A 718 24.05 -39.87 53.05
C GLU A 718 23.12 -39.99 51.83
N PHE A 719 22.87 -38.89 51.11
CA PHE A 719 22.01 -38.91 49.93
C PHE A 719 22.76 -39.50 48.74
N ARG A 720 22.18 -40.56 48.14
CA ARG A 720 22.67 -41.17 46.91
C ARG A 720 21.52 -41.46 45.98
N GLN A 721 21.56 -40.92 44.76
CA GLN A 721 20.56 -41.19 43.74
C GLN A 721 21.23 -41.47 42.40
N THR A 722 20.64 -42.37 41.61
CA THR A 722 21.11 -42.70 40.26
C THR A 722 19.95 -42.59 39.28
N LYS A 723 20.19 -41.96 38.14
CA LYS A 723 19.23 -41.84 37.04
C LYS A 723 19.91 -42.22 35.72
N LYS A 724 19.08 -42.43 34.68
CA LYS A 724 19.53 -42.83 33.34
C LYS A 724 19.34 -41.69 32.34
N MET A 725 20.19 -41.66 31.32
CA MET A 725 20.08 -40.77 30.16
C MET A 725 20.48 -41.51 28.89
N ILE A 726 20.00 -41.03 27.75
CA ILE A 726 20.17 -41.65 26.43
C ILE A 726 20.85 -40.65 25.51
N LEU A 727 22.07 -40.98 25.07
CA LEU A 727 22.81 -40.22 24.07
C LEU A 727 22.41 -40.71 22.66
N LEU A 728 21.95 -39.80 21.82
CA LEU A 728 21.77 -40.01 20.37
C LEU A 728 23.03 -39.58 19.63
N LYS A 729 23.19 -40.05 18.38
CA LYS A 729 24.25 -39.59 17.48
C LYS A 729 23.62 -38.84 16.33
#